data_AF-A0A2E9MZ60-F1
#
_entry.id   AF-A0A2E9MZ60-F1
#
_cell.length_a   1.000
_cell.length_b   1.000
_cell.length_c   1.000
_cell.angle_alpha   90.00
_cell.angle_beta   90.00
_cell.angle_gamma   90.00
#
_symmetry.space_group_name_H-M   'P 1'
#
loop_
_entity.id
_entity.type
_entity.pdbx_description
1 polymer ?
#
loop_
_entity_poly.entity_id
_entity_poly.type
_entity_poly.pdbx_seq_one_letter_code
_entity_poly.pdbx_strand_id
1 'polypeptide(L)'
;MFGQKETSEDSTPWAEWVEPDFPFFSSILDVRKAGPGFPKDNLTPRGIILNLGDDHWACFDTDLLRLSAIWKGNGVTPVSLAPKSYHPWGSKTRGGQTELPVPDGNVWIANGIYPGWQYGERLELSDPRESAPSPEEVGRGPLPEEWGRFKAIQLSNLGAILEYYATDSLIRENLNVSTFQGRSVVERHFEIGPSSRTLSIVLGLKASGGVALSQKPNNAIASLSIDQSRWILRIPPRESKLSLCVSFTENGSAPQIVPRTIPHRKARSRWSQEVTTNLTRSPDDEAFVVDPIGLPLVNPWKRNVRPGDIQFLSDGTGILVTIDGDLWKAFGLHDPSQSIRWKRFTSGLHEPMSAAIRDDQIFVFDRNGIWKILDTDGNGEADTHELFSNVFAQTADMREFPSTIRLAPEGEFVIAKGGQQASTLGKHNGSVLRISADGSRSSVLGYGFRQPSIGVNPRTGLVTSSDQEGQYIPSTPLHIVEDKQFYGYLSEGLHETEKYPARIADPLTWIPHAVNASATSQLWLFDAKMGPLNDSFVHIGFNRPELFKILLNHRGSKPQASVFSITSAFDYPLLNGSLNPADGQLYISGFQINGWGNGRGTLGGFSRVRYTGKQAFLPIEVVPMDKGVLLRFEHKLNPSKATDPNSYSLASWHYQRTHRYGSAQYKENGETGIDWLTASSAYLSNDQLSVFVGIPSMRLIMQLRVGWSLQTQDGMAFEENAYTTIYDLPHFDPIKEGFDDFTVALTPRAAAKREEGPVSAEEGRRLYELMGCVACHSTSGGYITKIGPTWNGLYGKEREIVVNRERTSIKVDDAYLRESILDPTAKVVRGFEKGEYAMPSYAGVLNDSQIESLLLFIKSID
;
A
#
# COMPACT_ATOMS: atom_id res chain seq x y z
N MET A 1 -3.90 42.55 -15.74
CA MET A 1 -5.22 42.37 -15.09
C MET A 1 -6.05 41.50 -16.03
N PHE A 2 -5.89 40.19 -15.94
CA PHE A 2 -6.75 39.20 -16.60
C PHE A 2 -7.19 38.27 -15.48
N GLY A 3 -8.40 38.52 -14.98
CA GLY A 3 -9.01 37.69 -13.96
C GLY A 3 -9.25 36.29 -14.52
N GLN A 4 -8.67 35.29 -13.87
CA GLN A 4 -9.18 33.94 -13.95
C GLN A 4 -10.64 33.98 -13.50
N LYS A 5 -11.56 33.64 -14.40
CA LYS A 5 -12.87 33.18 -14.00
C LYS A 5 -12.65 31.85 -13.30
N GLU A 6 -12.81 31.84 -11.98
CA GLU A 6 -13.11 30.64 -11.21
C GLU A 6 -14.34 29.98 -11.85
N THR A 7 -14.11 28.94 -12.63
CA THR A 7 -15.15 27.98 -13.01
C THR A 7 -15.37 27.05 -11.82
N SER A 8 -16.62 26.72 -11.56
CA SER A 8 -17.15 26.00 -10.39
C SER A 8 -16.73 24.51 -10.28
N GLU A 9 -15.48 24.17 -10.56
CA GLU A 9 -14.95 22.79 -10.56
C GLU A 9 -14.21 22.42 -9.25
N ASP A 10 -13.97 23.37 -8.34
CA ASP A 10 -13.24 23.17 -7.09
C ASP A 10 -14.11 22.78 -5.87
N SER A 11 -15.43 22.63 -6.01
CA SER A 11 -16.27 22.30 -4.85
C SER A 11 -16.33 20.79 -4.61
N THR A 12 -15.29 20.22 -3.99
CA THR A 12 -15.46 18.91 -3.34
C THR A 12 -16.38 19.09 -2.12
N PRO A 13 -17.15 18.06 -1.71
CA PRO A 13 -18.00 18.17 -0.51
C PRO A 13 -17.20 18.10 0.79
N TRP A 14 -15.88 17.93 0.72
CA TRP A 14 -15.00 17.66 1.85
C TRP A 14 -14.41 18.95 2.42
N ALA A 15 -14.14 18.97 3.72
CA ALA A 15 -13.34 20.02 4.36
C ALA A 15 -11.88 19.96 3.88
N GLU A 16 -11.05 20.93 4.28
CA GLU A 16 -9.60 20.85 4.03
C GLU A 16 -8.97 19.56 4.57
N TRP A 17 -7.89 19.10 3.92
CA TRP A 17 -7.19 17.90 4.37
C TRP A 17 -6.57 18.11 5.77
N VAL A 18 -5.93 19.27 5.98
CA VAL A 18 -5.39 19.67 7.28
C VAL A 18 -6.55 20.03 8.20
N GLU A 19 -6.64 19.36 9.34
CA GLU A 19 -7.68 19.63 10.31
C GLU A 19 -7.34 20.84 11.19
N PRO A 20 -8.24 21.84 11.26
CA PRO A 20 -7.98 23.03 12.07
C PRO A 20 -8.01 22.75 13.57
N ASP A 21 -8.75 21.73 14.02
CA ASP A 21 -9.01 21.42 15.43
C ASP A 21 -8.24 20.19 15.95
N PHE A 22 -7.42 19.57 15.09
CA PHE A 22 -6.55 18.46 15.50
C PHE A 22 -5.10 18.96 15.69
N PRO A 23 -4.46 18.69 16.84
CA PRO A 23 -3.25 19.41 17.26
C PRO A 23 -1.96 18.95 16.55
N PHE A 24 -1.99 17.86 15.79
CA PHE A 24 -0.83 17.42 15.02
C PHE A 24 -1.25 16.60 13.79
N PHE A 25 -0.39 16.52 12.79
CA PHE A 25 -0.45 15.45 11.79
C PHE A 25 0.97 15.05 11.39
N SER A 26 1.13 13.88 10.81
CA SER A 26 2.44 13.39 10.40
C SER A 26 2.68 13.64 8.93
N SER A 27 3.90 14.05 8.57
CA SER A 27 4.28 14.32 7.18
C SER A 27 5.79 14.28 7.00
N ILE A 28 6.24 14.18 5.74
CA ILE A 28 7.59 14.61 5.36
C ILE A 28 7.65 16.14 5.47
N LEU A 29 8.81 16.69 5.82
CA LEU A 29 9.07 18.11 5.67
C LEU A 29 10.41 18.38 5.00
N ASP A 30 10.40 19.06 3.86
CA ASP A 30 11.57 19.58 3.16
C ASP A 30 11.74 21.08 3.42
N VAL A 31 12.79 21.43 4.15
CA VAL A 31 13.12 22.81 4.55
C VAL A 31 14.41 23.29 3.86
N ARG A 32 14.98 22.50 2.94
CA ARG A 32 16.25 22.82 2.24
C ARG A 32 16.16 24.13 1.44
N LYS A 33 14.94 24.52 1.04
CA LYS A 33 14.63 25.73 0.27
C LYS A 33 14.17 26.93 1.11
N ALA A 34 14.32 26.90 2.44
CA ALA A 34 13.86 27.97 3.35
C ALA A 34 14.53 29.35 3.17
N GLY A 35 15.55 29.46 2.31
CA GLY A 35 16.22 30.73 2.00
C GLY A 35 17.67 30.81 2.52
N PRO A 36 18.31 31.98 2.41
CA PRO A 36 19.66 32.21 2.92
C PRO A 36 19.67 32.22 4.47
N GLY A 37 20.76 31.75 5.08
CA GLY A 37 20.92 31.72 6.55
C GLY A 37 20.34 30.47 7.23
N PHE A 38 19.53 29.67 6.54
CA PHE A 38 19.03 28.38 7.01
C PHE A 38 19.85 27.20 6.47
N PRO A 39 19.80 26.02 7.13
CA PRO A 39 20.50 24.81 6.70
C PRO A 39 20.02 24.36 5.32
N LYS A 40 20.95 23.89 4.48
CA LYS A 40 20.65 23.39 3.13
C LYS A 40 20.38 21.88 3.07
N ASP A 41 20.55 21.21 4.20
CA ASP A 41 20.42 19.77 4.40
C ASP A 41 19.14 19.39 5.13
N ASN A 42 18.29 20.34 5.57
CA ASN A 42 17.12 20.02 6.39
C ASN A 42 15.99 19.33 5.62
N LEU A 43 16.01 18.00 5.60
CA LEU A 43 14.95 17.12 5.13
C LEU A 43 14.56 16.15 6.25
N THR A 44 13.26 16.07 6.53
CA THR A 44 12.69 15.27 7.62
C THR A 44 11.74 14.22 7.06
N PRO A 45 12.16 12.96 6.87
CA PRO A 45 11.28 11.89 6.38
C PRO A 45 10.15 11.52 7.35
N ARG A 46 10.45 11.51 8.66
CA ARG A 46 9.50 11.17 9.72
C ARG A 46 9.20 12.37 10.61
N GLY A 47 8.33 13.26 10.13
CA GLY A 47 7.96 14.49 10.83
C GLY A 47 6.61 14.37 11.55
N ILE A 48 6.54 14.98 12.74
CA ILE A 48 5.30 15.34 13.42
C ILE A 48 5.09 16.83 13.27
N ILE A 49 4.12 17.22 12.46
CA ILE A 49 3.70 18.60 12.25
C ILE A 49 2.73 18.99 13.36
N LEU A 50 3.09 19.98 14.15
CA LEU A 50 2.30 20.50 15.26
C LEU A 50 1.57 21.77 14.84
N ASN A 51 0.26 21.81 15.05
CA ASN A 51 -0.53 23.03 14.94
C ASN A 51 -0.42 23.79 16.27
N LEU A 52 0.26 24.93 16.28
CA LEU A 52 0.48 25.73 17.48
C LEU A 52 -0.57 26.83 17.67
N GLY A 53 -1.49 27.01 16.71
CA GLY A 53 -2.45 28.11 16.65
C GLY A 53 -1.90 29.38 16.02
N ASP A 54 -2.80 30.33 15.71
CA ASP A 54 -2.48 31.64 15.12
C ASP A 54 -1.59 31.57 13.86
N ASP A 55 -1.81 30.57 13.01
CA ASP A 55 -1.03 30.25 11.81
C ASP A 55 0.43 29.84 12.08
N HIS A 56 0.77 29.38 13.29
CA HIS A 56 2.10 28.89 13.61
C HIS A 56 2.16 27.37 13.65
N TRP A 57 3.27 26.87 13.15
CA TRP A 57 3.49 25.45 12.99
C TRP A 57 4.91 25.09 13.36
N ALA A 58 5.10 23.86 13.80
CA ALA A 58 6.41 23.29 14.04
C ALA A 58 6.49 21.86 13.53
N CYS A 59 7.70 21.40 13.22
CA CYS A 59 7.94 20.01 12.84
C CYS A 59 8.95 19.39 13.80
N PHE A 60 8.55 18.30 14.46
CA PHE A 60 9.42 17.49 15.29
C PHE A 60 9.85 16.24 14.52
N ASP A 61 11.14 16.01 14.43
CA ASP A 61 11.78 14.86 13.78
C ASP A 61 11.95 13.74 14.82
N THR A 62 11.21 12.64 14.63
CA THR A 62 11.19 11.53 15.60
C THR A 62 12.45 10.69 15.58
N ASP A 63 13.19 10.68 14.47
CA ASP A 63 14.41 9.89 14.33
C ASP A 63 15.59 10.59 15.03
N LEU A 64 15.69 11.92 14.88
CA LEU A 64 16.79 12.73 15.45
C LEU A 64 16.45 13.46 16.75
N LEU A 65 15.21 13.33 17.24
CA LEU A 65 14.70 14.01 18.43
C LEU A 65 14.98 15.52 18.43
N ARG A 66 14.72 16.15 17.29
CA ARG A 66 14.98 17.57 17.05
C ARG A 66 13.74 18.30 16.59
N LEU A 67 13.67 19.58 16.92
CA LEU A 67 12.75 20.49 16.24
C LEU A 67 13.35 20.82 14.88
N SER A 68 12.79 20.27 13.81
CA SER A 68 13.28 20.48 12.45
C SER A 68 13.07 21.91 11.99
N ALA A 69 11.86 22.46 12.20
CA ALA A 69 11.54 23.84 11.86
C ALA A 69 10.38 24.41 12.69
N ILE A 70 10.29 25.74 12.73
CA ILE A 70 9.13 26.54 13.14
C ILE A 70 8.85 27.55 12.03
N TRP A 71 7.59 27.75 11.67
CA TRP A 71 7.19 28.72 10.65
C TRP A 71 5.81 29.31 10.94
N LYS A 72 5.51 30.42 10.28
CA LYS A 72 4.19 31.04 10.25
C LYS A 72 3.60 30.98 8.84
N GLY A 73 2.38 30.44 8.71
CA GLY A 73 1.65 30.31 7.45
C GLY A 73 0.55 29.25 7.51
N ASN A 74 0.20 28.66 6.37
CA ASN A 74 -0.98 27.79 6.21
C ASN A 74 -0.71 26.30 6.54
N GLY A 75 0.44 25.99 7.13
CA GLY A 75 0.84 24.62 7.45
C GLY A 75 1.85 24.07 6.45
N VAL A 76 1.57 22.93 5.85
CA VAL A 76 2.47 22.23 4.92
C VAL A 76 1.81 22.12 3.56
N THR A 77 2.58 22.30 2.48
CA THR A 77 2.04 22.18 1.12
C THR A 77 1.44 20.78 0.87
N PRO A 78 0.26 20.68 0.22
CA PRO A 78 -0.51 19.43 0.09
C PRO A 78 0.00 18.55 -1.06
N VAL A 79 1.30 18.27 -1.09
CA VAL A 79 1.95 17.58 -2.24
C VAL A 79 2.28 16.12 -1.98
N SER A 80 2.07 15.60 -0.76
CA SER A 80 2.14 14.13 -0.53
C SER A 80 0.89 13.43 -1.06
N LEU A 81 0.89 12.09 -1.08
CA LEU A 81 -0.11 11.32 -1.81
C LEU A 81 -1.53 11.55 -1.28
N ALA A 82 -1.74 11.42 0.03
CA ALA A 82 -3.06 11.61 0.64
C ALA A 82 -3.61 13.02 0.41
N PRO A 83 -2.94 14.11 0.83
CA PRO A 83 -3.44 15.48 0.65
C PRO A 83 -3.58 15.88 -0.82
N LYS A 84 -2.63 15.52 -1.70
CA LYS A 84 -2.69 15.89 -3.12
C LYS A 84 -3.88 15.24 -3.82
N SER A 85 -4.17 13.99 -3.49
CA SER A 85 -5.32 13.27 -4.05
C SER A 85 -6.64 13.62 -3.35
N TYR A 86 -6.59 14.41 -2.27
CA TYR A 86 -7.74 14.90 -1.55
C TYR A 86 -8.39 16.07 -2.30
N HIS A 87 -7.60 17.09 -2.69
CA HIS A 87 -8.03 18.26 -3.49
C HIS A 87 -6.96 18.67 -4.55
N PRO A 88 -7.27 18.80 -5.85
CA PRO A 88 -8.49 18.34 -6.51
C PRO A 88 -8.52 16.81 -6.58
N TRP A 89 -9.75 16.28 -6.51
CA TRP A 89 -10.00 14.86 -6.24
C TRP A 89 -9.24 13.93 -7.18
N GLY A 90 -8.49 12.99 -6.59
CA GLY A 90 -7.82 11.91 -7.29
C GLY A 90 -6.50 12.27 -7.95
N SER A 91 -5.96 13.47 -7.75
CA SER A 91 -4.64 13.83 -8.28
C SER A 91 -3.53 12.99 -7.66
N LYS A 92 -2.66 12.41 -8.50
CA LYS A 92 -1.58 11.53 -8.06
C LYS A 92 -0.26 12.29 -7.85
N THR A 93 0.57 11.83 -6.92
CA THR A 93 1.94 12.32 -6.75
C THR A 93 2.91 11.74 -7.78
N ARG A 94 3.92 12.54 -8.11
CA ARG A 94 5.14 12.04 -8.76
C ARG A 94 5.91 11.22 -7.73
N GLY A 95 6.58 10.18 -8.17
CA GLY A 95 7.52 9.43 -7.36
C GLY A 95 8.82 10.19 -7.11
N GLY A 96 9.65 9.64 -6.23
CA GLY A 96 10.92 10.27 -5.86
C GLY A 96 10.77 11.37 -4.83
N GLN A 97 11.85 12.15 -4.71
CA GLN A 97 11.98 13.29 -3.78
C GLN A 97 11.95 14.66 -4.49
N THR A 98 11.35 14.73 -5.69
CA THR A 98 11.42 15.91 -6.55
C THR A 98 10.52 17.07 -6.09
N GLU A 99 9.32 16.76 -5.61
CA GLU A 99 8.31 17.73 -5.15
C GLU A 99 7.81 17.37 -3.74
N LEU A 100 8.67 17.46 -2.72
CA LEU A 100 8.31 17.11 -1.34
C LEU A 100 7.46 18.19 -0.63
N PRO A 101 6.70 17.82 0.42
CA PRO A 101 6.00 18.79 1.24
C PRO A 101 6.96 19.78 1.90
N VAL A 102 6.66 21.06 1.81
CA VAL A 102 7.45 22.17 2.37
C VAL A 102 6.59 23.01 3.31
N PRO A 103 7.19 23.82 4.22
CA PRO A 103 6.45 24.84 4.95
C PRO A 103 5.71 25.77 3.97
N ASP A 104 4.39 25.89 4.09
CA ASP A 104 3.61 26.90 3.36
C ASP A 104 3.59 28.19 4.19
N GLY A 105 4.69 28.93 4.15
CA GLY A 105 4.86 30.15 4.93
C GLY A 105 6.31 30.54 5.18
N ASN A 106 6.51 31.43 6.14
CA ASN A 106 7.81 31.97 6.47
C ASN A 106 8.47 31.17 7.60
N VAL A 107 9.60 30.54 7.30
CA VAL A 107 10.40 29.79 8.28
C VAL A 107 11.11 30.75 9.22
N TRP A 108 10.98 30.49 10.53
CA TRP A 108 11.54 31.29 11.61
C TRP A 108 12.77 30.64 12.23
N ILE A 109 12.67 29.33 12.45
CA ILE A 109 13.71 28.52 13.07
C ILE A 109 13.86 27.27 12.22
N ALA A 110 15.10 26.85 11.96
CA ALA A 110 15.39 25.59 11.32
C ALA A 110 16.67 24.97 11.87
N ASN A 111 16.73 23.64 11.89
CA ASN A 111 17.92 22.85 12.22
C ASN A 111 18.36 21.99 11.03
N GLY A 112 19.65 21.65 10.97
CA GLY A 112 20.19 20.72 9.97
C GLY A 112 20.08 19.28 10.45
N ILE A 113 20.75 18.34 9.78
CA ILE A 113 20.65 16.91 10.12
C ILE A 113 21.70 16.55 11.17
N TYR A 114 21.28 16.58 12.43
CA TYR A 114 22.04 16.16 13.60
C TYR A 114 21.08 15.93 14.78
N PRO A 115 21.48 15.18 15.82
CA PRO A 115 20.65 14.97 17.00
C PRO A 115 20.27 16.31 17.65
N GLY A 116 18.99 16.47 17.98
CA GLY A 116 18.50 17.65 18.68
C GLY A 116 19.01 17.69 20.11
N TRP A 117 18.87 16.57 20.81
CA TRP A 117 19.48 16.32 22.12
C TRP A 117 20.86 15.69 21.96
N GLN A 118 21.82 16.18 22.74
CA GLN A 118 23.21 15.75 22.76
C GLN A 118 23.68 15.64 24.19
N TYR A 119 24.72 14.83 24.41
CA TYR A 119 25.37 14.68 25.71
C TYR A 119 26.81 15.18 25.66
N GLY A 120 27.29 15.75 26.77
CA GLY A 120 28.63 16.31 26.88
C GLY A 120 28.72 17.79 26.53
N GLU A 121 29.94 18.33 26.57
CA GLU A 121 30.21 19.78 26.50
C GLU A 121 30.34 20.32 25.07
N ARG A 122 30.65 19.45 24.11
CA ARG A 122 30.92 19.84 22.72
C ARG A 122 29.70 19.60 21.83
N LEU A 123 29.33 20.61 21.06
CA LEU A 123 28.30 20.52 20.03
C LEU A 123 28.81 19.72 18.82
N GLU A 124 28.08 18.67 18.45
CA GLU A 124 28.33 17.88 17.24
C GLU A 124 27.21 18.11 16.22
N LEU A 125 27.58 18.46 14.98
CA LEU A 125 26.65 18.83 13.90
C LEU A 125 26.67 17.82 12.75
N SER A 126 26.97 16.57 13.05
CA SER A 126 26.93 15.44 12.12
C SER A 126 25.79 14.50 12.46
N ASP A 127 25.27 13.81 11.45
CA ASP A 127 24.35 12.69 11.64
C ASP A 127 25.12 11.44 12.10
N PRO A 128 24.93 10.95 13.34
CA PRO A 128 25.65 9.79 13.86
C PRO A 128 25.10 8.46 13.33
N ARG A 129 23.95 8.48 12.66
CA ARG A 129 23.28 7.27 12.18
C ARG A 129 24.03 6.74 10.95
N GLU A 130 24.18 5.42 10.90
CA GLU A 130 24.80 4.71 9.78
C GLU A 130 24.16 5.14 8.45
N SER A 131 24.98 5.48 7.46
CA SER A 131 24.55 5.91 6.13
C SER A 131 23.71 4.84 5.41
N ALA A 132 22.79 5.30 4.57
CA ALA A 132 22.11 4.43 3.60
C ALA A 132 23.02 4.10 2.40
N PRO A 133 22.64 3.14 1.53
CA PRO A 133 23.41 2.82 0.33
C PRO A 133 23.72 4.03 -0.55
N SER A 134 22.77 4.96 -0.72
CA SER A 134 23.03 6.33 -1.18
C SER A 134 23.44 7.19 0.03
N PRO A 135 24.69 7.70 0.12
CA PRO A 135 25.14 8.50 1.26
C PRO A 135 24.32 9.76 1.53
N GLU A 136 23.78 10.37 0.47
CA GLU A 136 22.91 11.54 0.50
C GLU A 136 21.49 11.27 1.03
N GLU A 137 21.09 10.00 1.16
CA GLU A 137 19.81 9.64 1.76
C GLU A 137 19.82 9.84 3.28
N VAL A 138 18.81 10.56 3.77
CA VAL A 138 18.71 11.05 5.15
C VAL A 138 17.78 10.21 6.02
N GLY A 139 16.92 9.41 5.39
CA GLY A 139 16.03 8.42 5.99
C GLY A 139 16.77 7.20 6.50
N ARG A 140 17.57 7.38 7.56
CA ARG A 140 18.49 6.35 8.09
C ARG A 140 17.91 5.49 9.20
N GLY A 141 16.71 5.82 9.68
CA GLY A 141 16.09 5.23 10.89
C GLY A 141 16.37 6.07 12.15
N PRO A 142 15.96 5.60 13.32
CA PRO A 142 16.12 6.32 14.58
C PRO A 142 17.58 6.39 15.04
N LEU A 143 17.83 7.28 16.01
CA LEU A 143 19.05 7.23 16.81
C LEU A 143 19.19 5.89 17.54
N PRO A 144 20.43 5.50 17.90
CA PRO A 144 20.65 4.41 18.85
C PRO A 144 19.89 4.66 20.15
N GLU A 145 19.30 3.61 20.73
CA GLU A 145 18.40 3.72 21.87
C GLU A 145 19.07 4.36 23.11
N GLU A 146 20.39 4.16 23.28
CA GLU A 146 21.16 4.76 24.36
C GLU A 146 21.37 6.28 24.23
N TRP A 147 21.10 6.84 23.05
CA TRP A 147 21.11 8.29 22.79
C TRP A 147 19.72 8.89 23.02
N GLY A 148 18.69 8.14 22.65
CA GLY A 148 17.30 8.52 22.87
C GLY A 148 16.35 7.83 21.91
N ARG A 149 15.05 7.92 22.23
CA ARG A 149 13.98 7.40 21.38
C ARG A 149 12.69 8.21 21.54
N PHE A 150 11.96 8.39 20.45
CA PHE A 150 10.61 8.95 20.52
C PHE A 150 9.68 7.92 21.17
N LYS A 151 8.78 8.37 22.05
CA LYS A 151 7.91 7.46 22.82
C LYS A 151 6.45 7.62 22.43
N ALA A 152 5.89 8.82 22.57
CA ALA A 152 4.47 9.02 22.33
C ALA A 152 4.08 10.47 22.06
N ILE A 153 2.89 10.64 21.50
CA ILE A 153 2.13 11.89 21.54
C ILE A 153 0.95 11.69 22.49
N GLN A 154 0.86 12.52 23.52
CA GLN A 154 -0.32 12.60 24.39
C GLN A 154 -1.14 13.82 24.03
N LEU A 155 -2.45 13.64 23.88
CA LEU A 155 -3.40 14.70 23.63
C LEU A 155 -3.96 15.25 24.94
N SER A 156 -3.99 16.57 25.05
CA SER A 156 -4.53 17.27 26.22
C SER A 156 -5.30 18.52 25.82
N ASN A 157 -5.83 19.24 26.81
CA ASN A 157 -6.39 20.57 26.62
C ASN A 157 -5.33 21.62 26.21
N LEU A 158 -4.03 21.31 26.32
CA LEU A 158 -2.93 22.14 25.82
C LEU A 158 -2.49 21.77 24.40
N GLY A 159 -3.23 20.91 23.69
CA GLY A 159 -2.84 20.36 22.40
C GLY A 159 -1.98 19.11 22.56
N ALA A 160 -0.99 18.94 21.68
CA ALA A 160 -0.08 17.80 21.67
C ALA A 160 1.04 17.97 22.71
N ILE A 161 1.31 16.89 23.44
CA ILE A 161 2.45 16.74 24.35
C ILE A 161 3.34 15.63 23.76
N LEU A 162 4.57 15.96 23.43
CA LEU A 162 5.56 15.01 22.95
C LEU A 162 6.24 14.34 24.15
N GLU A 163 6.28 13.02 24.16
CA GLU A 163 7.09 12.24 25.09
C GLU A 163 8.21 11.53 24.35
N TYR A 164 9.43 11.67 24.84
CA TYR A 164 10.60 11.00 24.27
C TYR A 164 11.72 10.91 25.32
N TYR A 165 12.65 9.99 25.12
CA TYR A 165 13.84 9.88 25.96
C TYR A 165 15.02 10.58 25.29
N ALA A 166 15.71 11.44 26.04
CA ALA A 166 17.07 11.87 25.73
C ALA A 166 17.98 11.17 26.74
N THR A 167 18.80 10.24 26.27
CA THR A 167 19.52 9.27 27.11
C THR A 167 18.58 8.55 28.10
N ASP A 168 18.89 8.62 29.40
CA ASP A 168 18.12 8.12 30.53
C ASP A 168 16.95 9.02 30.96
N SER A 169 16.85 10.24 30.43
CA SER A 169 15.88 11.24 30.88
C SER A 169 14.63 11.25 30.02
N LEU A 170 13.48 10.96 30.62
CA LEU A 170 12.17 11.21 30.00
C LEU A 170 11.93 12.71 29.86
N ILE A 171 11.64 13.14 28.63
CA ILE A 171 11.25 14.49 28.28
C ILE A 171 9.77 14.49 27.96
N ARG A 172 9.03 15.42 28.56
CA ARG A 172 7.68 15.79 28.12
C ARG A 172 7.73 17.24 27.64
N GLU A 173 7.31 17.47 26.41
CA GLU A 173 7.40 18.78 25.76
C GLU A 173 6.04 19.21 25.21
N ASN A 174 5.67 20.46 25.46
CA ASN A 174 4.50 21.10 24.84
C ASN A 174 4.94 22.41 24.19
N LEU A 175 4.49 22.62 22.95
CA LEU A 175 4.72 23.84 22.19
C LEU A 175 3.40 24.60 22.03
N ASN A 176 3.43 25.92 22.15
CA ASN A 176 2.28 26.78 21.88
C ASN A 176 2.72 28.17 21.43
N VAL A 177 1.75 29.01 21.08
CA VAL A 177 1.96 30.41 20.77
C VAL A 177 1.22 31.30 21.76
N SER A 178 1.86 32.41 22.12
CA SER A 178 1.26 33.53 22.83
C SER A 178 1.60 34.86 22.15
N THR A 179 1.07 35.96 22.67
CA THR A 179 1.37 37.31 22.17
C THR A 179 2.04 38.15 23.26
N PHE A 180 3.14 38.80 22.92
CA PHE A 180 3.84 39.75 23.79
C PHE A 180 4.15 41.04 23.03
N GLN A 181 3.62 42.17 23.53
CA GLN A 181 3.77 43.48 22.88
C GLN A 181 3.38 43.47 21.39
N GLY A 182 2.28 42.79 21.05
CA GLY A 182 1.78 42.67 19.67
C GLY A 182 2.59 41.75 18.75
N ARG A 183 3.58 41.02 19.27
CA ARG A 183 4.38 40.05 18.53
C ARG A 183 4.05 38.62 18.97
N SER A 184 4.02 37.69 18.03
CA SER A 184 3.92 36.27 18.35
C SER A 184 5.15 35.80 19.13
N VAL A 185 4.92 34.95 20.11
CA VAL A 185 5.93 34.28 20.90
C VAL A 185 5.68 32.78 20.81
N VAL A 186 6.65 32.03 20.33
CA VAL A 186 6.58 30.56 20.39
C VAL A 186 7.18 30.10 21.71
N GLU A 187 6.42 29.35 22.48
CA GLU A 187 6.82 28.83 23.80
C GLU A 187 7.05 27.33 23.72
N ARG A 188 8.23 26.88 24.16
CA ARG A 188 8.55 25.46 24.36
C ARG A 188 8.63 25.19 25.85
N HIS A 189 7.65 24.48 26.39
CA HIS A 189 7.62 24.07 27.79
C HIS A 189 8.15 22.65 27.92
N PHE A 190 9.09 22.46 28.85
CA PHE A 190 9.71 21.17 29.10
C PHE A 190 9.51 20.73 30.53
N GLU A 191 9.20 19.46 30.68
CA GLU A 191 9.35 18.68 31.90
C GLU A 191 10.39 17.59 31.65
N ILE A 192 11.53 17.71 32.32
CA ILE A 192 12.72 16.91 32.03
C ILE A 192 13.02 16.06 33.27
N GLY A 193 13.02 14.74 33.13
CA GLY A 193 13.32 13.78 34.19
C GLY A 193 14.78 13.86 34.68
N PRO A 194 15.14 13.19 35.79
CA PRO A 194 16.52 13.12 36.27
C PRO A 194 17.49 12.65 35.18
N SER A 195 18.74 13.10 35.23
CA SER A 195 19.80 12.62 34.35
C SER A 195 21.15 12.63 35.04
N SER A 196 21.91 11.58 34.79
CA SER A 196 23.29 11.42 35.27
C SER A 196 24.33 12.21 34.45
N ARG A 197 23.92 12.84 33.33
CA ARG A 197 24.82 13.49 32.37
C ARG A 197 24.39 14.93 32.10
N THR A 198 25.34 15.75 31.63
CA THR A 198 25.01 17.04 31.03
C THR A 198 24.26 16.80 29.73
N LEU A 199 23.04 17.35 29.64
CA LEU A 199 22.22 17.34 28.44
C LEU A 199 22.30 18.70 27.75
N SER A 200 22.42 18.68 26.44
CA SER A 200 22.33 19.86 25.59
C SER A 200 21.22 19.67 24.56
N ILE A 201 20.41 20.70 24.30
CA ILE A 201 19.48 20.71 23.16
C ILE A 201 19.80 21.88 22.23
N VAL A 202 19.90 21.57 20.94
CA VAL A 202 19.96 22.58 19.87
C VAL A 202 18.56 23.11 19.64
N LEU A 203 18.33 24.37 20.02
CA LEU A 203 17.02 25.00 19.91
C LEU A 203 16.74 25.52 18.49
N GLY A 204 17.79 25.76 17.71
CA GLY A 204 17.69 26.35 16.39
C GLY A 204 18.93 27.16 16.02
N LEU A 205 19.12 27.41 14.72
CA LEU A 205 20.00 28.48 14.26
C LEU A 205 19.45 29.84 14.71
N LYS A 206 20.36 30.71 15.15
CA LYS A 206 20.05 32.11 15.48
C LYS A 206 19.64 32.83 14.19
N ALA A 207 18.33 32.99 13.99
CA ALA A 207 17.77 33.88 12.99
C ALA A 207 17.76 35.35 13.49
N SER A 208 17.13 36.25 12.73
CA SER A 208 16.59 37.48 13.30
C SER A 208 15.67 37.14 14.49
N GLY A 209 15.68 37.97 15.53
CA GLY A 209 14.85 37.74 16.71
C GLY A 209 15.59 37.39 17.99
N GLY A 210 14.88 36.78 18.93
CA GLY A 210 15.31 36.62 20.31
C GLY A 210 14.90 35.28 20.90
N VAL A 211 15.66 34.85 21.90
CA VAL A 211 15.40 33.65 22.69
C VAL A 211 15.51 33.99 24.17
N ALA A 212 14.64 33.43 25.01
CA ALA A 212 14.72 33.59 26.45
C ALA A 212 14.54 32.25 27.16
N LEU A 213 15.29 32.02 28.23
CA LEU A 213 15.16 30.85 29.10
C LEU A 213 14.56 31.28 30.43
N SER A 214 13.49 30.62 30.83
CA SER A 214 12.84 30.78 32.14
C SER A 214 12.80 29.45 32.89
N GLN A 215 13.05 29.50 34.20
CA GLN A 215 13.11 28.34 35.08
C GLN A 215 12.40 28.64 36.39
N LYS A 216 11.95 27.60 37.11
CA LYS A 216 11.43 27.79 38.48
C LYS A 216 12.58 28.24 39.40
N PRO A 217 12.42 29.30 40.21
CA PRO A 217 13.52 29.90 40.99
C PRO A 217 14.30 28.92 41.87
N ASN A 218 13.60 27.95 42.46
CA ASN A 218 14.19 26.99 43.40
C ASN A 218 14.98 25.84 42.73
N ASN A 219 15.08 25.82 41.39
CA ASN A 219 15.76 24.77 40.62
C ASN A 219 16.39 25.31 39.31
N ALA A 220 16.89 26.55 39.32
CA ALA A 220 17.45 27.19 38.13
C ALA A 220 18.91 26.75 37.88
N ILE A 221 19.08 25.72 37.04
CA ILE A 221 20.39 25.09 36.75
C ILE A 221 20.73 25.08 35.25
N ALA A 222 19.74 25.25 34.39
CA ALA A 222 19.95 25.29 32.94
C ALA A 222 20.53 26.65 32.51
N SER A 223 21.31 26.64 31.44
CA SER A 223 21.93 27.84 30.88
C SER A 223 21.68 27.92 29.38
N LEU A 224 21.44 29.14 28.90
CA LEU A 224 21.27 29.43 27.48
C LEU A 224 22.56 30.07 26.94
N SER A 225 23.04 29.56 25.83
CA SER A 225 24.27 30.05 25.19
C SER A 225 24.14 30.05 23.67
N ILE A 226 25.10 30.70 23.00
CA ILE A 226 25.24 30.64 21.55
C ILE A 226 26.54 29.89 21.25
N ASP A 227 26.44 28.85 20.43
CA ASP A 227 27.60 28.10 19.90
C ASP A 227 27.38 27.84 18.42
N GLN A 228 28.38 28.11 17.58
CA GLN A 228 28.32 27.98 16.12
C GLN A 228 27.02 28.54 15.52
N SER A 229 26.66 29.77 15.94
CA SER A 229 25.43 30.48 15.53
C SER A 229 24.11 29.78 15.87
N ARG A 230 24.09 28.86 16.85
CA ARG A 230 22.89 28.17 17.33
C ARG A 230 22.61 28.51 18.78
N TRP A 231 21.34 28.58 19.13
CA TRP A 231 20.92 28.66 20.52
C TRP A 231 20.98 27.28 21.16
N ILE A 232 21.77 27.15 22.22
CA ILE A 232 21.99 25.90 22.93
C ILE A 232 21.51 26.07 24.37
N LEU A 233 20.61 25.19 24.79
CA LEU A 233 20.23 25.04 26.18
C LEU A 233 21.04 23.89 26.79
N ARG A 234 21.86 24.19 27.81
CA ARG A 234 22.64 23.20 28.56
C ARG A 234 22.01 22.97 29.93
N ILE A 235 21.94 21.71 30.34
CA ILE A 235 21.33 21.26 31.58
C ILE A 235 22.32 20.31 32.28
N PRO A 236 22.90 20.70 33.42
CA PRO A 236 23.80 19.84 34.18
C PRO A 236 23.10 18.56 34.71
N PRO A 237 23.89 17.54 35.13
CA PRO A 237 23.37 16.36 35.82
C PRO A 237 22.54 16.74 37.05
N ARG A 238 21.50 15.95 37.33
CA ARG A 238 20.60 16.17 38.46
C ARG A 238 19.77 14.94 38.81
N GLU A 239 19.40 14.86 40.09
CA GLU A 239 18.56 13.79 40.66
C GLU A 239 17.05 14.10 40.61
N SER A 240 16.66 15.32 40.25
CA SER A 240 15.27 15.80 40.32
C SER A 240 14.74 16.29 38.98
N LYS A 241 13.41 16.24 38.83
CA LYS A 241 12.70 16.76 37.65
C LYS A 241 12.91 18.27 37.52
N LEU A 242 13.11 18.74 36.28
CA LEU A 242 13.25 20.15 35.94
C LEU A 242 12.08 20.60 35.08
N SER A 243 11.52 21.77 35.39
CA SER A 243 10.54 22.45 34.55
C SER A 243 11.12 23.77 34.05
N LEU A 244 11.15 23.96 32.73
CA LEU A 244 11.65 25.17 32.11
C LEU A 244 10.82 25.57 30.89
N CYS A 245 10.95 26.83 30.46
CA CYS A 245 10.35 27.35 29.26
C CYS A 245 11.44 28.04 28.43
N VAL A 246 11.45 27.77 27.13
CA VAL A 246 12.21 28.54 26.15
C VAL A 246 11.22 29.27 25.26
N SER A 247 11.34 30.58 25.15
CA SER A 247 10.50 31.42 24.30
C SER A 247 11.30 31.96 23.11
N PHE A 248 10.62 32.11 21.97
CA PHE A 248 11.20 32.65 20.74
C PHE A 248 10.32 33.77 20.18
N THR A 249 10.95 34.79 19.64
CA THR A 249 10.28 35.84 18.85
C THR A 249 11.00 35.99 17.52
N GLU A 250 10.27 36.13 16.42
CA GLU A 250 10.83 36.34 15.07
C GLU A 250 11.67 37.63 14.99
N ASN A 251 11.32 38.66 15.78
CA ASN A 251 12.01 39.94 15.80
C ASN A 251 12.05 40.54 17.22
N GLY A 252 13.20 41.13 17.58
CA GLY A 252 13.44 41.75 18.89
C GLY A 252 13.71 40.74 20.01
N SER A 253 13.72 41.21 21.26
CA SER A 253 13.95 40.36 22.44
C SER A 253 12.73 39.49 22.75
N ALA A 254 12.99 38.22 23.10
CA ALA A 254 11.97 37.30 23.59
C ALA A 254 11.68 37.51 25.08
N PRO A 255 10.41 37.39 25.51
CA PRO A 255 10.03 37.57 26.91
C PRO A 255 10.36 36.35 27.77
N GLN A 256 10.60 36.57 29.05
CA GLN A 256 10.68 35.49 30.04
C GLN A 256 9.26 34.97 30.33
N ILE A 257 9.00 33.69 30.10
CA ILE A 257 7.69 33.05 30.27
C ILE A 257 7.76 32.00 31.37
N VAL A 258 6.85 32.08 32.35
CA VAL A 258 6.84 31.14 33.46
C VAL A 258 6.60 29.70 32.94
N PRO A 259 7.45 28.72 33.32
CA PRO A 259 7.23 27.33 32.92
C PRO A 259 5.89 26.81 33.44
N ARG A 260 5.00 26.39 32.53
CA ARG A 260 3.71 25.78 32.87
C ARG A 260 3.89 24.31 33.26
N THR A 261 2.96 23.80 34.07
CA THR A 261 2.86 22.38 34.39
C THR A 261 2.27 21.64 33.19
N ILE A 262 2.85 20.51 32.78
CA ILE A 262 2.34 19.68 31.68
C ILE A 262 1.41 18.62 32.27
N PRO A 263 0.11 18.64 31.95
CA PRO A 263 -0.88 17.76 32.57
C PRO A 263 -0.66 16.29 32.16
N HIS A 264 -1.14 15.37 33.01
CA HIS A 264 -1.12 13.92 32.77
C HIS A 264 -2.51 13.34 32.38
N ARG A 265 -3.54 14.19 32.20
CA ARG A 265 -4.98 13.85 31.98
C ARG A 265 -5.70 15.05 31.31
N LYS A 266 -6.96 15.05 30.87
CA LYS A 266 -7.71 14.21 29.90
C LYS A 266 -7.87 15.09 28.64
N ALA A 267 -7.87 14.53 27.43
CA ALA A 267 -8.26 15.30 26.25
C ALA A 267 -9.76 15.63 26.32
N ARG A 268 -10.17 16.76 25.73
CA ARG A 268 -11.61 16.99 25.48
C ARG A 268 -11.99 16.09 24.31
N SER A 269 -13.11 15.37 24.43
CA SER A 269 -13.72 14.68 23.29
C SER A 269 -13.96 15.67 22.15
N ARG A 270 -13.40 15.36 20.98
CA ARG A 270 -13.48 16.16 19.74
C ARG A 270 -14.65 15.72 18.89
N TRP A 271 -14.97 14.43 18.93
CA TRP A 271 -15.91 13.75 18.03
C TRP A 271 -16.95 12.97 18.83
N SER A 272 -17.83 13.72 19.49
CA SER A 272 -18.93 13.16 20.28
C SER A 272 -20.02 12.47 19.44
N GLN A 273 -20.09 12.80 18.15
CA GLN A 273 -21.11 12.32 17.23
C GLN A 273 -20.79 10.94 16.68
N GLU A 274 -21.82 10.13 16.45
CA GLU A 274 -21.74 8.90 15.65
C GLU A 274 -22.43 9.11 14.31
N VAL A 275 -21.98 8.40 13.28
CA VAL A 275 -22.59 8.35 11.95
C VAL A 275 -23.19 6.96 11.75
N THR A 276 -24.40 6.87 11.22
CA THR A 276 -25.06 5.60 10.97
C THR A 276 -25.16 5.33 9.47
N THR A 277 -24.78 4.13 9.05
CA THR A 277 -24.98 3.64 7.69
C THR A 277 -25.64 2.26 7.71
N ASN A 278 -25.85 1.67 6.53
CA ASN A 278 -26.53 0.39 6.38
C ASN A 278 -25.66 -0.61 5.62
N LEU A 279 -25.90 -1.89 5.89
CA LEU A 279 -25.49 -2.99 5.04
C LEU A 279 -26.61 -3.27 4.03
N THR A 280 -26.25 -3.41 2.77
CA THR A 280 -27.17 -3.82 1.71
C THR A 280 -26.90 -5.28 1.40
N ARG A 281 -27.87 -6.17 1.69
CA ARG A 281 -27.72 -7.59 1.31
C ARG A 281 -27.86 -7.73 -0.20
N SER A 282 -26.93 -8.43 -0.84
CA SER A 282 -27.10 -8.80 -2.25
C SER A 282 -28.32 -9.72 -2.40
N PRO A 283 -29.17 -9.48 -3.43
CA PRO A 283 -30.28 -10.36 -3.78
C PRO A 283 -29.83 -11.62 -4.52
N ASP A 284 -28.57 -11.68 -4.95
CA ASP A 284 -28.01 -12.84 -5.64
C ASP A 284 -28.05 -14.07 -4.74
N ASP A 285 -28.12 -15.21 -5.40
CA ASP A 285 -28.26 -16.50 -4.74
C ASP A 285 -27.06 -17.41 -4.98
N GLU A 286 -25.92 -16.88 -5.43
CA GLU A 286 -24.65 -17.61 -5.55
C GLU A 286 -24.12 -18.12 -4.20
N ALA A 287 -23.17 -19.05 -4.20
CA ALA A 287 -22.57 -19.57 -2.97
C ALA A 287 -21.88 -18.47 -2.13
N PHE A 288 -21.19 -17.55 -2.81
CA PHE A 288 -20.52 -16.40 -2.20
C PHE A 288 -21.06 -15.12 -2.80
N VAL A 289 -21.69 -14.30 -1.96
CA VAL A 289 -22.27 -13.01 -2.38
C VAL A 289 -21.58 -11.87 -1.66
N VAL A 290 -21.49 -10.71 -2.33
CA VAL A 290 -20.89 -9.50 -1.78
C VAL A 290 -22.01 -8.59 -1.29
N ASP A 291 -22.07 -8.34 0.02
CA ASP A 291 -22.99 -7.39 0.64
C ASP A 291 -22.26 -6.03 0.82
N PRO A 292 -22.59 -4.98 0.05
CA PRO A 292 -21.98 -3.67 0.24
C PRO A 292 -22.35 -3.06 1.60
N ILE A 293 -21.39 -2.36 2.21
CA ILE A 293 -21.55 -1.64 3.46
C ILE A 293 -21.29 -0.16 3.21
N GLY A 294 -22.25 0.68 3.60
CA GLY A 294 -22.09 2.13 3.47
C GLY A 294 -20.93 2.66 4.31
N LEU A 295 -20.00 3.37 3.69
CA LEU A 295 -18.98 4.16 4.38
C LEU A 295 -19.61 5.43 5.00
N PRO A 296 -19.08 5.98 6.13
CA PRO A 296 -19.59 7.18 6.77
C PRO A 296 -19.20 8.47 6.01
N LEU A 297 -19.47 8.51 4.70
CA LEU A 297 -19.13 9.63 3.80
C LEU A 297 -19.91 10.90 4.15
N VAL A 298 -21.16 10.78 4.58
CA VAL A 298 -21.93 11.91 5.11
C VAL A 298 -21.66 11.99 6.62
N ASN A 299 -20.63 12.75 6.99
CA ASN A 299 -20.23 12.95 8.39
C ASN A 299 -20.13 14.45 8.77
N PRO A 300 -20.29 14.79 10.07
CA PRO A 300 -20.26 16.18 10.54
C PRO A 300 -18.96 16.94 10.25
N TRP A 301 -17.86 16.21 10.08
CA TRP A 301 -16.52 16.77 9.86
C TRP A 301 -16.18 16.95 8.39
N LYS A 302 -17.10 16.56 7.47
CA LYS A 302 -16.89 16.55 6.02
C LYS A 302 -15.56 15.89 5.64
N ARG A 303 -15.19 14.83 6.34
CA ARG A 303 -13.99 14.04 6.04
C ARG A 303 -14.28 13.05 4.93
N ASN A 304 -13.38 12.96 3.97
CA ASN A 304 -13.38 11.85 3.04
C ASN A 304 -13.00 10.55 3.77
N VAL A 305 -13.51 9.41 3.32
CA VAL A 305 -13.25 8.10 3.94
C VAL A 305 -12.75 7.16 2.85
N ARG A 306 -11.43 7.03 2.75
CA ARG A 306 -10.75 6.19 1.76
C ARG A 306 -10.08 5.00 2.45
N PRO A 307 -10.77 3.85 2.57
CA PRO A 307 -10.37 2.79 3.50
C PRO A 307 -9.23 1.93 2.95
N GLY A 308 -8.11 1.88 3.68
CA GLY A 308 -6.96 1.03 3.35
C GLY A 308 -7.08 -0.40 3.87
N ASP A 309 -7.64 -0.58 5.07
CA ASP A 309 -7.78 -1.88 5.74
C ASP A 309 -8.92 -1.87 6.78
N ILE A 310 -9.36 -3.07 7.16
CA ILE A 310 -10.34 -3.36 8.21
C ILE A 310 -9.80 -4.50 9.08
N GLN A 311 -9.72 -4.27 10.38
CA GLN A 311 -9.36 -5.29 11.37
C GLN A 311 -10.41 -5.35 12.48
N PHE A 312 -10.43 -6.42 13.28
CA PHE A 312 -11.50 -6.62 14.27
C PHE A 312 -10.97 -6.82 15.68
N LEU A 313 -11.64 -6.19 16.64
CA LEU A 313 -11.53 -6.55 18.06
C LEU A 313 -12.28 -7.86 18.32
N SER A 314 -12.02 -8.48 19.48
CA SER A 314 -12.61 -9.75 19.89
C SER A 314 -14.14 -9.75 19.93
N ASP A 315 -14.76 -8.60 20.19
CA ASP A 315 -16.22 -8.41 20.19
C ASP A 315 -16.84 -8.22 18.78
N GLY A 316 -16.01 -8.23 17.74
CA GLY A 316 -16.41 -8.02 16.36
C GLY A 316 -16.58 -6.56 15.95
N THR A 317 -16.17 -5.60 16.79
CA THR A 317 -16.03 -4.19 16.41
C THR A 317 -14.93 -4.05 15.36
N GLY A 318 -15.27 -3.43 14.24
CA GLY A 318 -14.32 -3.14 13.16
C GLY A 318 -13.48 -1.89 13.44
N ILE A 319 -12.20 -1.94 13.10
CA ILE A 319 -11.23 -0.83 13.10
C ILE A 319 -10.84 -0.58 11.65
N LEU A 320 -11.37 0.49 11.07
CA LEU A 320 -11.13 0.88 9.68
C LEU A 320 -10.10 1.99 9.62
N VAL A 321 -9.01 1.78 8.87
CA VAL A 321 -7.95 2.76 8.65
C VAL A 321 -8.10 3.41 7.29
N THR A 322 -7.83 4.71 7.20
CA THR A 322 -7.86 5.45 5.93
C THR A 322 -6.48 5.96 5.55
N ILE A 323 -6.19 6.05 4.25
CA ILE A 323 -4.97 6.71 3.74
C ILE A 323 -4.90 8.19 4.18
N ASP A 324 -6.03 8.79 4.53
CA ASP A 324 -6.14 10.17 4.97
C ASP A 324 -5.54 10.42 6.37
N GLY A 325 -5.20 9.35 7.11
CA GLY A 325 -4.61 9.43 8.44
C GLY A 325 -5.60 9.18 9.58
N ASP A 326 -6.82 8.74 9.26
CA ASP A 326 -7.91 8.52 10.21
C ASP A 326 -8.07 7.05 10.61
N LEU A 327 -8.59 6.82 11.83
CA LEU A 327 -9.20 5.54 12.23
C LEU A 327 -10.66 5.74 12.59
N TRP A 328 -11.50 4.79 12.18
CA TRP A 328 -12.91 4.71 12.51
C TRP A 328 -13.24 3.38 13.19
N LYS A 329 -14.02 3.42 14.27
CA LYS A 329 -14.65 2.24 14.88
C LYS A 329 -16.00 1.99 14.23
N ALA A 330 -16.26 0.77 13.80
CA ALA A 330 -17.49 0.32 13.17
C ALA A 330 -18.18 -0.73 14.04
N PHE A 331 -19.36 -0.41 14.54
CA PHE A 331 -20.15 -1.27 15.43
C PHE A 331 -21.32 -1.92 14.70
N GLY A 332 -21.68 -3.13 15.12
CA GLY A 332 -22.85 -3.84 14.59
C GLY A 332 -22.64 -4.55 13.26
N LEU A 333 -21.40 -4.67 12.77
CA LEU A 333 -21.11 -5.27 11.46
C LEU A 333 -21.61 -6.71 11.32
N HIS A 334 -21.60 -7.48 12.41
CA HIS A 334 -22.04 -8.88 12.46
C HIS A 334 -23.56 -9.05 12.59
N ASP A 335 -24.31 -7.98 12.91
CA ASP A 335 -25.76 -8.06 13.08
C ASP A 335 -26.48 -7.50 11.84
N PRO A 336 -27.05 -8.37 10.98
CA PRO A 336 -27.72 -7.94 9.76
C PRO A 336 -29.06 -7.22 10.01
N SER A 337 -29.57 -7.22 11.24
CA SER A 337 -30.80 -6.52 11.63
C SER A 337 -30.57 -5.10 12.16
N GLN A 338 -29.32 -4.75 12.45
CA GLN A 338 -28.94 -3.45 12.98
C GLN A 338 -28.28 -2.57 11.91
N SER A 339 -28.42 -1.26 12.10
CA SER A 339 -27.63 -0.28 11.37
C SER A 339 -26.19 -0.26 11.88
N ILE A 340 -25.27 0.10 11.00
CA ILE A 340 -23.84 0.16 11.32
C ILE A 340 -23.54 1.54 11.88
N ARG A 341 -23.00 1.59 13.09
CA ARG A 341 -22.63 2.85 13.74
C ARG A 341 -21.13 3.06 13.60
N TRP A 342 -20.74 4.27 13.21
CA TRP A 342 -19.37 4.67 12.99
C TRP A 342 -18.99 5.77 13.99
N LYS A 343 -17.88 5.57 14.69
CA LYS A 343 -17.28 6.59 15.55
C LYS A 343 -15.86 6.86 15.10
N ARG A 344 -15.54 8.12 14.84
CA ARG A 344 -14.17 8.54 14.52
C ARG A 344 -13.31 8.39 15.78
N PHE A 345 -12.14 7.77 15.64
CA PHE A 345 -11.31 7.37 16.78
C PHE A 345 -10.00 8.16 16.88
N THR A 346 -9.32 8.38 15.76
CA THR A 346 -8.14 9.27 15.68
C THR A 346 -7.97 9.87 14.29
N SER A 347 -7.12 10.90 14.19
CA SER A 347 -6.57 11.47 12.96
C SER A 347 -5.05 11.66 13.08
N GLY A 348 -4.40 12.21 12.05
CA GLY A 348 -3.02 12.71 12.07
C GLY A 348 -1.93 11.68 11.71
N LEU A 349 -2.29 10.47 11.29
CA LEU A 349 -1.33 9.44 10.88
C LEU A 349 -0.76 9.68 9.48
N HIS A 350 0.44 9.18 9.20
CA HIS A 350 1.21 9.47 7.99
C HIS A 350 0.90 8.49 6.84
N GLU A 351 -0.20 8.73 6.14
CA GLU A 351 -0.63 7.92 4.98
C GLU A 351 -0.68 6.40 5.28
N PRO A 352 -1.34 5.97 6.38
CA PRO A 352 -1.39 4.55 6.73
C PRO A 352 -2.23 3.76 5.73
N MET A 353 -1.80 2.54 5.43
CA MET A 353 -2.53 1.64 4.51
C MET A 353 -3.12 0.42 5.21
N SER A 354 -2.64 0.08 6.40
CA SER A 354 -3.04 -1.15 7.11
C SER A 354 -2.89 -1.04 8.62
N ALA A 355 -3.60 -1.93 9.32
CA ALA A 355 -3.57 -2.05 10.77
C ALA A 355 -3.44 -3.53 11.18
N ALA A 356 -3.11 -3.76 12.44
CA ALA A 356 -3.13 -5.09 13.07
C ALA A 356 -3.70 -4.97 14.48
N ILE A 357 -4.39 -6.02 14.93
CA ILE A 357 -4.90 -6.14 16.30
C ILE A 357 -4.10 -7.21 17.03
N ARG A 358 -3.59 -6.87 18.21
CA ARG A 358 -2.91 -7.81 19.13
C ARG A 358 -3.46 -7.56 20.52
N ASP A 359 -4.06 -8.59 21.14
CA ASP A 359 -4.66 -8.51 22.47
C ASP A 359 -5.67 -7.35 22.62
N ASP A 360 -6.57 -7.19 21.64
CA ASP A 360 -7.53 -6.08 21.53
C ASP A 360 -6.91 -4.67 21.49
N GLN A 361 -5.61 -4.57 21.26
CA GLN A 361 -4.90 -3.30 21.06
C GLN A 361 -4.70 -3.02 19.58
N ILE A 362 -4.82 -1.74 19.21
CA ILE A 362 -4.77 -1.27 17.84
C ILE A 362 -3.35 -0.84 17.49
N PHE A 363 -2.77 -1.48 16.48
CA PHE A 363 -1.48 -1.11 15.89
C PHE A 363 -1.68 -0.65 14.45
N VAL A 364 -1.10 0.49 14.08
CA VAL A 364 -1.22 1.07 12.73
C VAL A 364 0.17 1.27 12.15
N PHE A 365 0.38 0.80 10.92
CA PHE A 365 1.63 1.02 10.21
C PHE A 365 1.49 2.19 9.24
N ASP A 366 2.33 3.19 9.42
CA ASP A 366 2.38 4.40 8.61
C ASP A 366 3.85 4.75 8.26
N ARG A 367 4.07 5.87 7.57
CA ARG A 367 5.42 6.31 7.19
C ARG A 367 6.26 6.84 8.35
N ASN A 368 5.74 6.95 9.57
CA ASN A 368 6.51 7.26 10.79
C ASN A 368 6.88 6.01 11.60
N GLY A 369 6.15 4.91 11.46
CA GLY A 369 6.48 3.64 12.09
C GLY A 369 5.23 2.82 12.38
N ILE A 370 5.31 2.01 13.44
CA ILE A 370 4.18 1.27 13.99
C ILE A 370 3.70 2.04 15.22
N TRP A 371 2.49 2.58 15.14
CA TRP A 371 1.82 3.27 16.23
C TRP A 371 0.91 2.33 16.99
N LYS A 372 0.95 2.38 18.31
CA LYS A 372 -0.08 1.83 19.19
C LYS A 372 -1.03 2.97 19.58
N ILE A 373 -2.30 2.80 19.25
CA ILE A 373 -3.33 3.84 19.38
C ILE A 373 -4.22 3.52 20.58
N LEU A 374 -4.31 4.45 21.53
CA LEU A 374 -4.86 4.20 22.86
C LEU A 374 -5.91 5.24 23.25
N ASP A 375 -7.03 4.74 23.76
CA ASP A 375 -7.99 5.50 24.57
C ASP A 375 -7.73 5.16 26.04
N THR A 376 -7.00 6.02 26.73
CA THR A 376 -6.58 5.84 28.12
C THR A 376 -7.58 6.40 29.12
N ASP A 377 -8.56 7.19 28.68
CA ASP A 377 -9.55 7.82 29.55
C ASP A 377 -11.00 7.29 29.38
N GLY A 378 -11.21 6.41 28.40
CA GLY A 378 -12.45 5.68 28.14
C GLY A 378 -13.53 6.51 27.45
N ASN A 379 -13.18 7.62 26.80
CA ASN A 379 -14.16 8.50 26.14
C ASN A 379 -14.53 8.05 24.70
N GLY A 380 -13.88 7.00 24.19
CA GLY A 380 -14.07 6.42 22.87
C GLY A 380 -13.32 7.15 21.75
N GLU A 381 -12.33 7.97 22.06
CA GLU A 381 -11.36 8.59 21.14
C GLU A 381 -9.94 8.28 21.62
N ALA A 382 -8.98 8.21 20.71
CA ALA A 382 -7.59 8.05 21.10
C ALA A 382 -7.04 9.36 21.69
N ASP A 383 -6.46 9.28 22.89
CA ASP A 383 -5.72 10.37 23.51
C ASP A 383 -4.21 10.13 23.56
N THR A 384 -3.75 8.92 23.24
CA THR A 384 -2.33 8.58 23.23
C THR A 384 -1.95 7.81 21.96
N HIS A 385 -0.91 8.31 21.29
CA HIS A 385 -0.26 7.70 20.12
C HIS A 385 1.15 7.29 20.53
N GLU A 386 1.33 6.02 20.91
CA GLU A 386 2.63 5.50 21.29
C GLU A 386 3.35 4.98 20.03
N LEU A 387 4.56 5.46 19.76
CA LEU A 387 5.39 4.95 18.67
C LEU A 387 6.01 3.62 19.11
N PHE A 388 5.25 2.54 18.97
CA PHE A 388 5.66 1.21 19.40
C PHE A 388 6.97 0.76 18.75
N SER A 389 7.16 1.06 17.46
CA SER A 389 8.42 0.76 16.79
C SER A 389 8.66 1.64 15.57
N ASN A 390 9.87 2.16 15.44
CA ASN A 390 10.42 2.76 14.23
C ASN A 390 11.82 2.24 13.91
N VAL A 391 12.20 1.05 14.39
CA VAL A 391 13.55 0.45 14.33
C VAL A 391 14.06 0.07 12.92
N PHE A 392 13.46 0.68 11.89
CA PHE A 392 13.75 0.50 10.48
C PHE A 392 13.80 1.88 9.79
N ALA A 393 14.58 1.97 8.72
CA ALA A 393 14.67 3.18 7.90
C ALA A 393 13.36 3.50 7.12
N GLN A 394 13.14 4.78 6.88
CA GLN A 394 12.13 5.32 5.96
C GLN A 394 12.70 6.52 5.24
N THR A 395 12.67 6.50 3.91
CA THR A 395 13.07 7.61 3.04
C THR A 395 11.93 8.59 2.83
N ALA A 396 12.27 9.77 2.29
CA ALA A 396 11.30 10.75 1.83
C ALA A 396 10.67 10.40 0.47
N ASP A 397 11.05 9.29 -0.18
CA ASP A 397 10.48 8.92 -1.49
C ASP A 397 8.97 8.68 -1.39
N MET A 398 8.19 9.38 -2.21
CA MET A 398 6.72 9.28 -2.21
C MET A 398 6.17 7.92 -2.67
N ARG A 399 7.02 6.99 -3.11
CA ARG A 399 6.65 5.62 -3.50
C ARG A 399 7.05 4.54 -2.50
N GLU A 400 7.70 4.90 -1.41
CA GLU A 400 7.97 3.98 -0.30
C GLU A 400 6.76 3.87 0.62
N PHE A 401 5.69 3.24 0.12
CA PHE A 401 4.44 3.08 0.85
C PHE A 401 4.60 2.15 2.07
N PRO A 402 3.87 2.40 3.18
CA PRO A 402 3.74 1.49 4.30
C PRO A 402 2.69 0.41 3.96
N SER A 403 2.96 -0.43 2.95
CA SER A 403 1.97 -1.25 2.24
C SER A 403 1.09 -2.12 3.14
N THR A 404 1.68 -2.93 4.03
CA THR A 404 0.92 -3.88 4.85
C THR A 404 1.65 -4.19 6.16
N ILE A 405 0.89 -4.33 7.26
CA ILE A 405 1.30 -4.94 8.53
C ILE A 405 0.42 -6.15 8.86
N ARG A 406 1.03 -7.24 9.36
CA ARG A 406 0.32 -8.44 9.84
C ARG A 406 0.96 -8.96 11.12
N LEU A 407 0.13 -9.49 12.01
CA LEU A 407 0.55 -10.15 13.25
C LEU A 407 1.05 -11.57 12.93
N ALA A 408 2.19 -11.94 13.50
CA ALA A 408 2.73 -13.30 13.50
C ALA A 408 2.35 -14.03 14.80
N PRO A 409 2.41 -15.39 14.83
CA PRO A 409 1.90 -16.19 15.94
C PRO A 409 2.54 -15.88 17.30
N GLU A 410 3.83 -15.51 17.34
CA GLU A 410 4.56 -15.23 18.58
C GLU A 410 4.50 -13.73 18.97
N GLY A 411 3.52 -13.01 18.43
CA GLY A 411 3.29 -11.61 18.75
C GLY A 411 4.18 -10.63 17.97
N GLU A 412 5.02 -11.09 17.06
CA GLU A 412 5.80 -10.20 16.17
C GLU A 412 4.92 -9.54 15.12
N PHE A 413 5.39 -8.44 14.56
CA PHE A 413 4.77 -7.87 13.36
C PHE A 413 5.62 -8.15 12.14
N VAL A 414 4.98 -8.43 11.01
CA VAL A 414 5.62 -8.44 9.69
C VAL A 414 5.10 -7.23 8.92
N ILE A 415 6.01 -6.46 8.33
CA ILE A 415 5.69 -5.27 7.54
C ILE A 415 6.27 -5.36 6.13
N ALA A 416 5.60 -4.76 5.15
CA ALA A 416 6.07 -4.65 3.77
C ALA A 416 6.19 -3.17 3.35
N LYS A 417 7.30 -2.81 2.70
CA LYS A 417 7.62 -1.45 2.28
C LYS A 417 7.81 -1.35 0.77
N GLY A 418 7.24 -0.31 0.15
CA GLY A 418 7.42 -0.02 -1.28
C GLY A 418 8.88 0.12 -1.69
N GLY A 419 9.21 -0.35 -2.89
CA GLY A 419 10.60 -0.43 -3.39
C GLY A 419 10.94 0.46 -4.56
N GLN A 420 9.94 1.08 -5.20
CA GLN A 420 10.22 2.06 -6.23
C GLN A 420 11.00 3.24 -5.63
N GLN A 421 12.17 3.50 -6.20
CA GLN A 421 13.07 4.57 -5.83
C GLN A 421 13.41 5.34 -7.10
N ALA A 422 13.20 6.66 -7.07
CA ALA A 422 13.45 7.52 -8.24
C ALA A 422 14.54 8.58 -7.99
N SER A 423 15.22 8.55 -6.85
CA SER A 423 16.26 9.56 -6.54
C SER A 423 17.42 9.01 -5.73
N THR A 424 17.15 8.24 -4.68
CA THR A 424 18.17 7.73 -3.75
C THR A 424 17.84 6.29 -3.32
N LEU A 425 18.89 5.53 -2.98
CA LEU A 425 18.78 4.17 -2.45
C LEU A 425 18.79 4.19 -0.92
N GLY A 426 17.65 3.86 -0.29
CA GLY A 426 17.52 3.68 1.16
C GLY A 426 17.79 2.25 1.63
N LYS A 427 17.91 2.05 2.95
CA LYS A 427 18.31 0.76 3.56
C LYS A 427 17.27 -0.35 3.43
N HIS A 428 15.99 0.02 3.54
CA HIS A 428 14.88 -0.94 3.68
C HIS A 428 13.75 -0.71 2.67
N ASN A 429 13.99 0.04 1.59
CA ASN A 429 13.03 0.12 0.50
C ASN A 429 12.85 -1.27 -0.13
N GLY A 430 11.63 -1.56 -0.58
CA GLY A 430 11.34 -2.79 -1.33
C GLY A 430 11.65 -4.03 -0.53
N SER A 431 11.34 -4.00 0.77
CA SER A 431 11.66 -5.07 1.71
C SER A 431 10.44 -5.50 2.52
N VAL A 432 10.50 -6.74 2.97
CA VAL A 432 9.61 -7.30 3.98
C VAL A 432 10.43 -7.52 5.24
N LEU A 433 9.99 -6.94 6.35
CA LEU A 433 10.70 -6.94 7.63
C LEU A 433 9.86 -7.64 8.69
N ARG A 434 10.50 -8.39 9.59
CA ARG A 434 9.92 -8.86 10.85
C ARG A 434 10.38 -7.95 11.98
N ILE A 435 9.44 -7.46 12.77
CA ILE A 435 9.64 -6.61 13.95
C ILE A 435 9.36 -7.45 15.19
N SER A 436 10.32 -7.53 16.11
CA SER A 436 10.17 -8.35 17.33
C SER A 436 8.93 -7.95 18.14
N ALA A 437 8.40 -8.90 18.92
CA ALA A 437 7.16 -8.69 19.69
C ALA A 437 7.22 -7.51 20.67
N ASP A 438 8.41 -7.14 21.14
CA ASP A 438 8.69 -5.98 21.99
C ASP A 438 8.96 -4.68 21.20
N GLY A 439 8.99 -4.73 19.86
CA GLY A 439 9.20 -3.59 18.98
C GLY A 439 10.66 -3.15 18.84
N SER A 440 11.62 -3.80 19.52
CA SER A 440 12.99 -3.31 19.66
C SER A 440 13.94 -3.67 18.51
N ARG A 441 13.60 -4.67 17.68
CA ARG A 441 14.47 -5.17 16.61
C ARG A 441 13.71 -5.38 15.31
N SER A 442 14.40 -5.13 14.19
CA SER A 442 13.93 -5.52 12.86
C SER A 442 14.88 -6.53 12.21
N SER A 443 14.34 -7.45 11.42
CA SER A 443 15.10 -8.36 10.57
C SER A 443 14.49 -8.40 9.17
N VAL A 444 15.32 -8.26 8.15
CA VAL A 444 14.90 -8.43 6.75
C VAL A 444 14.54 -9.90 6.51
N LEU A 445 13.33 -10.15 6.00
CA LEU A 445 12.91 -11.47 5.52
C LEU A 445 13.13 -11.60 4.01
N GLY A 446 12.97 -10.50 3.26
CA GLY A 446 13.19 -10.47 1.81
C GLY A 446 13.35 -9.04 1.30
N TYR A 447 14.00 -8.86 0.15
CA TYR A 447 14.24 -7.56 -0.46
C TYR A 447 14.21 -7.61 -2.00
N GLY A 448 14.20 -6.46 -2.66
CA GLY A 448 14.08 -6.40 -4.13
C GLY A 448 12.64 -6.62 -4.60
N PHE A 449 11.67 -6.10 -3.85
CA PHE A 449 10.28 -5.97 -4.28
C PHE A 449 10.04 -4.59 -4.89
N ARG A 450 9.05 -4.47 -5.78
CA ARG A 450 8.64 -3.20 -6.40
C ARG A 450 7.61 -2.45 -5.55
N GLN A 451 6.47 -3.08 -5.29
CA GLN A 451 5.38 -2.62 -4.43
C GLN A 451 4.74 -3.84 -3.72
N PRO A 452 5.43 -4.41 -2.71
CA PRO A 452 4.96 -5.63 -2.07
C PRO A 452 3.76 -5.38 -1.17
N SER A 453 2.90 -6.39 -1.08
CA SER A 453 1.84 -6.53 -0.07
C SER A 453 1.88 -7.96 0.48
N ILE A 454 1.66 -8.14 1.78
CA ILE A 454 1.94 -9.42 2.46
C ILE A 454 0.71 -10.07 3.10
N GLY A 455 0.83 -11.37 3.32
CA GLY A 455 0.03 -12.15 4.26
C GLY A 455 0.95 -12.89 5.24
N VAL A 456 0.43 -13.19 6.43
CA VAL A 456 1.10 -14.05 7.41
C VAL A 456 0.13 -15.15 7.83
N ASN A 457 0.56 -16.40 7.75
CA ASN A 457 -0.20 -17.52 8.29
C ASN A 457 -0.19 -17.42 9.83
N PRO A 458 -1.34 -17.20 10.48
CA PRO A 458 -1.39 -16.97 11.93
C PRO A 458 -1.17 -18.24 12.77
N ARG A 459 -1.07 -19.42 12.14
CA ARG A 459 -0.77 -20.69 12.82
C ARG A 459 0.70 -21.09 12.68
N THR A 460 1.32 -20.83 11.53
CA THR A 460 2.70 -21.29 11.23
C THR A 460 3.74 -20.18 11.16
N GLY A 461 3.31 -18.92 11.01
CA GLY A 461 4.21 -17.78 10.81
C GLY A 461 4.81 -17.68 9.39
N LEU A 462 4.36 -18.54 8.46
CA LEU A 462 4.72 -18.46 7.04
C LEU A 462 4.32 -17.09 6.49
N VAL A 463 5.28 -16.40 5.88
CA VAL A 463 5.06 -15.10 5.24
C VAL A 463 4.93 -15.30 3.74
N THR A 464 3.90 -14.72 3.16
CA THR A 464 3.74 -14.63 1.70
C THR A 464 3.72 -13.18 1.27
N SER A 465 4.11 -12.92 0.03
CA SER A 465 3.97 -11.61 -0.59
C SER A 465 3.44 -11.75 -2.00
N SER A 466 2.65 -10.78 -2.40
CA SER A 466 2.48 -10.44 -3.81
C SER A 466 3.24 -9.16 -4.13
N ASP A 467 3.45 -8.92 -5.41
CA ASP A 467 4.03 -7.67 -5.93
C ASP A 467 3.17 -7.12 -7.08
N GLN A 468 3.28 -5.83 -7.37
CA GLN A 468 2.58 -5.21 -8.49
C GLN A 468 3.38 -5.32 -9.78
N GLU A 469 2.72 -5.71 -10.87
CA GLU A 469 3.31 -5.73 -12.21
C GLU A 469 3.96 -4.38 -12.55
N GLY A 470 5.10 -4.45 -13.26
CA GLY A 470 5.78 -3.28 -13.78
C GLY A 470 7.20 -3.62 -14.19
N GLN A 471 8.12 -2.68 -14.01
CA GLN A 471 9.53 -2.88 -14.32
C GLN A 471 10.07 -4.07 -13.52
N TYR A 472 10.70 -5.01 -14.20
CA TYR A 472 11.21 -6.27 -13.65
C TYR A 472 10.17 -7.17 -12.96
N ILE A 473 8.90 -6.79 -12.84
CA ILE A 473 7.85 -7.66 -12.31
C ILE A 473 6.95 -8.00 -13.50
N PRO A 474 7.22 -9.10 -14.23
CA PRO A 474 6.62 -9.34 -15.54
C PRO A 474 5.11 -9.55 -15.51
N SER A 475 4.60 -10.12 -14.42
CA SER A 475 3.18 -10.24 -14.11
C SER A 475 3.03 -10.34 -12.59
N THR A 476 1.81 -10.46 -12.07
CA THR A 476 1.58 -10.55 -10.61
C THR A 476 2.15 -11.86 -10.04
N PRO A 477 3.12 -11.84 -9.12
CA PRO A 477 3.64 -13.05 -8.49
C PRO A 477 2.97 -13.33 -7.14
N LEU A 478 2.94 -14.60 -6.73
CA LEU A 478 2.76 -14.99 -5.33
C LEU A 478 4.07 -15.64 -4.83
N HIS A 479 4.64 -15.14 -3.74
CA HIS A 479 5.91 -15.58 -3.18
C HIS A 479 5.76 -16.13 -1.76
N ILE A 480 6.64 -17.07 -1.38
CA ILE A 480 7.04 -17.27 0.02
C ILE A 480 8.17 -16.29 0.33
N VAL A 481 8.14 -15.66 1.51
CA VAL A 481 9.13 -14.68 1.95
C VAL A 481 9.97 -15.19 3.11
N GLU A 482 11.22 -15.50 2.84
CA GLU A 482 12.14 -16.10 3.81
C GLU A 482 13.62 -15.85 3.47
N ASP A 483 14.49 -16.13 4.44
CA ASP A 483 15.94 -16.26 4.26
C ASP A 483 16.66 -15.09 3.58
N LYS A 484 16.14 -13.86 3.73
CA LYS A 484 16.69 -12.66 3.10
C LYS A 484 16.83 -12.83 1.58
N GLN A 485 15.91 -13.54 0.94
CA GLN A 485 15.96 -13.73 -0.51
C GLN A 485 15.72 -12.42 -1.28
N PHE A 486 16.19 -12.39 -2.53
CA PHE A 486 16.00 -11.27 -3.45
C PHE A 486 14.90 -11.57 -4.47
N TYR A 487 13.92 -10.68 -4.61
CA TYR A 487 12.70 -10.91 -5.40
C TYR A 487 12.73 -10.27 -6.79
N GLY A 488 13.88 -9.68 -7.16
CA GLY A 488 14.26 -9.40 -8.54
C GLY A 488 13.92 -8.00 -9.09
N TYR A 489 13.27 -7.12 -8.32
CA TYR A 489 13.12 -5.71 -8.70
C TYR A 489 14.46 -4.98 -8.58
N LEU A 490 14.78 -4.16 -9.58
CA LEU A 490 15.93 -3.26 -9.58
C LEU A 490 15.43 -1.82 -9.70
N SER A 491 15.88 -0.96 -8.79
CA SER A 491 15.55 0.47 -8.77
C SER A 491 16.42 1.29 -9.73
N GLU A 492 16.12 2.59 -9.81
CA GLU A 492 16.91 3.56 -10.56
C GLU A 492 18.38 3.54 -10.11
N GLY A 493 19.33 3.56 -11.06
CA GLY A 493 20.77 3.37 -10.82
C GLY A 493 21.26 1.92 -10.80
N LEU A 494 20.39 0.93 -10.53
CA LEU A 494 20.73 -0.50 -10.64
C LEU A 494 20.29 -1.11 -11.98
N HIS A 495 19.18 -0.60 -12.53
CA HIS A 495 18.60 -1.10 -13.78
C HIS A 495 19.52 -0.95 -15.01
N GLU A 496 20.36 0.10 -15.07
CA GLU A 496 21.21 0.42 -16.23
C GLU A 496 22.22 -0.68 -16.57
N THR A 497 22.57 -1.50 -15.58
CA THR A 497 23.54 -2.59 -15.75
C THR A 497 22.90 -3.98 -15.70
N GLU A 498 21.60 -4.07 -15.33
CA GLU A 498 20.86 -5.31 -15.03
C GLU A 498 21.65 -6.32 -14.17
N LYS A 499 22.53 -5.82 -13.29
CA LYS A 499 23.32 -6.64 -12.37
C LYS A 499 22.51 -6.97 -11.12
N TYR A 500 21.99 -8.18 -11.06
CA TYR A 500 21.27 -8.66 -9.88
C TYR A 500 22.22 -8.92 -8.70
N PRO A 501 21.88 -8.47 -7.48
CA PRO A 501 22.72 -8.64 -6.30
C PRO A 501 22.73 -10.09 -5.75
N ALA A 502 21.71 -10.87 -6.11
CA ALA A 502 21.56 -12.27 -5.70
C ALA A 502 20.67 -13.02 -6.70
N ARG A 503 20.58 -14.35 -6.54
CA ARG A 503 19.61 -15.16 -7.29
C ARG A 503 18.20 -14.69 -6.97
N ILE A 504 17.39 -14.56 -8.02
CA ILE A 504 15.97 -14.21 -7.90
C ILE A 504 15.20 -15.40 -7.31
N ALA A 505 14.39 -15.15 -6.30
CA ALA A 505 13.49 -16.12 -5.72
C ALA A 505 12.39 -16.53 -6.71
N ASP A 506 12.14 -17.83 -6.80
CA ASP A 506 11.04 -18.38 -7.60
C ASP A 506 9.70 -18.02 -6.89
N PRO A 507 8.68 -17.45 -7.57
CA PRO A 507 7.33 -17.40 -7.01
C PRO A 507 6.72 -18.79 -6.89
N LEU A 508 5.70 -18.94 -6.06
CA LEU A 508 4.81 -20.11 -6.04
C LEU A 508 3.99 -20.21 -7.32
N THR A 509 3.50 -19.06 -7.81
CA THR A 509 2.82 -18.95 -9.09
C THR A 509 2.85 -17.52 -9.61
N TRP A 510 2.77 -17.36 -10.93
CA TRP A 510 2.35 -16.12 -11.57
C TRP A 510 0.83 -16.11 -11.74
N ILE A 511 0.24 -14.92 -11.69
CA ILE A 511 -1.16 -14.63 -11.98
C ILE A 511 -1.16 -13.71 -13.21
N PRO A 512 -1.81 -14.10 -14.33
CA PRO A 512 -1.72 -13.33 -15.57
C PRO A 512 -2.30 -11.93 -15.47
N HIS A 513 -1.72 -10.96 -16.20
CA HIS A 513 -2.21 -9.57 -16.26
C HIS A 513 -3.72 -9.44 -16.53
N ALA A 514 -4.25 -10.22 -17.48
CA ALA A 514 -5.68 -10.23 -17.82
C ALA A 514 -6.62 -10.72 -16.70
N VAL A 515 -6.03 -11.41 -15.70
CA VAL A 515 -6.73 -11.95 -14.52
C VAL A 515 -6.53 -11.01 -13.35
N ASN A 516 -5.28 -10.65 -13.07
CA ASN A 516 -4.92 -9.76 -11.98
C ASN A 516 -3.65 -8.97 -12.33
N ALA A 517 -3.83 -7.76 -12.86
CA ALA A 517 -2.76 -6.84 -13.23
C ALA A 517 -2.06 -6.17 -12.02
N SER A 518 -2.75 -6.10 -10.88
CA SER A 518 -2.25 -5.47 -9.66
C SER A 518 -2.82 -6.22 -8.48
N ALA A 519 -1.95 -6.91 -7.75
CA ALA A 519 -2.33 -7.59 -6.53
C ALA A 519 -2.01 -6.80 -5.27
N THR A 520 -2.74 -7.13 -4.22
CA THR A 520 -2.57 -6.54 -2.90
C THR A 520 -2.32 -7.65 -1.90
N SER A 521 -3.20 -7.87 -0.94
CA SER A 521 -2.91 -8.70 0.24
C SER A 521 -3.35 -10.17 0.10
N GLN A 522 -2.90 -10.99 1.05
CA GLN A 522 -3.32 -12.38 1.18
C GLN A 522 -3.77 -12.66 2.61
N LEU A 523 -4.68 -13.62 2.77
CA LEU A 523 -5.30 -13.96 4.05
C LEU A 523 -5.58 -15.46 4.17
N TRP A 524 -5.50 -15.97 5.39
CA TRP A 524 -5.91 -17.33 5.74
C TRP A 524 -7.25 -17.27 6.45
N LEU A 525 -8.21 -18.04 5.96
CA LEU A 525 -9.59 -18.05 6.46
C LEU A 525 -9.78 -19.09 7.57
N PHE A 526 -8.84 -19.15 8.50
CA PHE A 526 -8.92 -20.07 9.63
C PHE A 526 -10.12 -19.75 10.51
N ASP A 527 -10.83 -20.80 10.93
CA ASP A 527 -12.00 -20.70 11.82
C ASP A 527 -13.16 -19.86 11.22
N ALA A 528 -13.14 -19.65 9.91
CA ALA A 528 -14.21 -18.98 9.17
C ALA A 528 -15.52 -19.79 9.22
N LYS A 529 -16.62 -19.08 8.97
CA LYS A 529 -17.96 -19.67 8.79
C LYS A 529 -18.41 -19.48 7.34
N MET A 530 -17.54 -19.82 6.41
CA MET A 530 -17.68 -19.60 4.96
C MET A 530 -17.76 -20.91 4.15
N GLY A 531 -18.10 -22.03 4.79
CA GLY A 531 -18.32 -23.31 4.11
C GLY A 531 -17.05 -23.80 3.38
N PRO A 532 -17.08 -24.02 2.05
CA PRO A 532 -15.91 -24.50 1.28
C PRO A 532 -14.67 -23.59 1.27
N LEU A 533 -14.77 -22.38 1.83
CA LEU A 533 -13.65 -21.47 2.03
C LEU A 533 -13.06 -21.52 3.45
N ASN A 534 -13.61 -22.32 4.34
CA ASN A 534 -13.04 -22.52 5.67
C ASN A 534 -11.59 -23.00 5.55
N ASP A 535 -10.72 -22.43 6.40
CA ASP A 535 -9.29 -22.71 6.48
C ASP A 535 -8.51 -22.51 5.17
N SER A 536 -9.11 -21.85 4.17
CA SER A 536 -8.51 -21.64 2.86
C SER A 536 -7.52 -20.47 2.85
N PHE A 537 -6.57 -20.51 1.92
CA PHE A 537 -5.68 -19.39 1.62
C PHE A 537 -6.23 -18.58 0.45
N VAL A 538 -6.36 -17.25 0.61
CA VAL A 538 -7.02 -16.36 -0.35
C VAL A 538 -6.11 -15.20 -0.73
N HIS A 539 -6.23 -14.77 -1.99
CA HIS A 539 -5.56 -13.62 -2.57
C HIS A 539 -6.57 -12.54 -2.95
N ILE A 540 -6.19 -11.27 -2.75
CA ILE A 540 -7.00 -10.10 -3.10
C ILE A 540 -6.43 -9.41 -4.35
N GLY A 541 -7.25 -9.32 -5.41
CA GLY A 541 -6.94 -8.59 -6.65
C GLY A 541 -7.50 -7.17 -6.66
N PHE A 542 -6.69 -6.20 -7.08
CA PHE A 542 -7.03 -4.77 -7.03
C PHE A 542 -7.63 -4.23 -8.33
N ASN A 543 -6.94 -4.41 -9.47
CA ASN A 543 -7.33 -3.75 -10.74
C ASN A 543 -8.64 -4.29 -11.30
N ARG A 544 -8.77 -5.62 -11.38
CA ARG A 544 -10.03 -6.32 -11.57
C ARG A 544 -10.44 -6.83 -10.19
N PRO A 545 -11.36 -6.13 -9.50
CA PRO A 545 -11.70 -6.46 -8.12
C PRO A 545 -12.23 -7.88 -8.00
N GLU A 546 -11.42 -8.76 -7.42
CA GLU A 546 -11.66 -10.19 -7.43
C GLU A 546 -10.95 -10.88 -6.27
N LEU A 547 -11.59 -11.91 -5.73
CA LEU A 547 -11.00 -12.82 -4.76
C LEU A 547 -10.61 -14.11 -5.43
N PHE A 548 -9.41 -14.61 -5.10
CA PHE A 548 -8.91 -15.88 -5.62
C PHE A 548 -8.60 -16.84 -4.49
N LYS A 549 -8.95 -18.12 -4.66
CA LYS A 549 -8.48 -19.19 -3.77
C LYS A 549 -7.09 -19.64 -4.24
N ILE A 550 -6.18 -19.83 -3.30
CA ILE A 550 -4.83 -20.36 -3.53
C ILE A 550 -4.80 -21.82 -3.06
N LEU A 551 -4.39 -22.72 -3.92
CA LEU A 551 -4.04 -24.10 -3.57
C LEU A 551 -2.52 -24.25 -3.58
N LEU A 552 -1.93 -24.42 -2.40
CA LEU A 552 -0.52 -24.75 -2.27
C LEU A 552 -0.31 -26.23 -2.61
N ASN A 553 0.74 -26.50 -3.38
CA ASN A 553 1.14 -27.84 -3.78
C ASN A 553 2.58 -28.10 -3.32
N HIS A 554 2.73 -29.14 -2.49
CA HIS A 554 4.00 -29.61 -1.94
C HIS A 554 4.33 -31.04 -2.37
N ARG A 555 3.66 -31.58 -3.40
CA ARG A 555 3.87 -32.96 -3.88
C ARG A 555 5.21 -33.15 -4.61
N GLY A 556 5.79 -32.06 -5.12
CA GLY A 556 7.10 -32.04 -5.79
C GLY A 556 8.26 -31.64 -4.87
N SER A 557 9.44 -31.56 -5.45
CA SER A 557 10.69 -31.09 -4.83
C SER A 557 10.71 -29.58 -4.56
N LYS A 558 9.80 -28.82 -5.17
CA LYS A 558 9.62 -27.39 -4.98
C LYS A 558 8.16 -27.06 -4.67
N PRO A 559 7.90 -26.10 -3.77
CA PRO A 559 6.54 -25.61 -3.57
C PRO A 559 6.08 -24.83 -4.81
N GLN A 560 4.84 -25.06 -5.20
CA GLN A 560 4.17 -24.30 -6.27
C GLN A 560 2.69 -24.12 -5.91
N ALA A 561 1.98 -23.25 -6.61
CA ALA A 561 0.57 -22.99 -6.32
C ALA A 561 -0.29 -22.91 -7.59
N SER A 562 -1.58 -23.12 -7.39
CA SER A 562 -2.63 -22.79 -8.37
C SER A 562 -3.57 -21.74 -7.78
N VAL A 563 -4.02 -20.80 -8.62
CA VAL A 563 -5.04 -19.80 -8.26
C VAL A 563 -6.25 -19.86 -9.18
N PHE A 564 -7.44 -19.61 -8.65
CA PHE A 564 -8.70 -19.55 -9.40
C PHE A 564 -9.70 -18.63 -8.70
N SER A 565 -10.73 -18.19 -9.43
CA SER A 565 -11.71 -17.23 -8.95
C SER A 565 -12.59 -17.78 -7.83
N ILE A 566 -12.94 -16.91 -6.88
CA ILE A 566 -14.02 -17.11 -5.91
C ILE A 566 -15.20 -16.24 -6.29
N THR A 567 -14.97 -14.93 -6.46
CA THR A 567 -16.00 -13.95 -6.84
C THR A 567 -15.35 -12.65 -7.29
N SER A 568 -15.93 -12.03 -8.32
CA SER A 568 -15.56 -10.72 -8.85
C SER A 568 -16.70 -9.69 -8.70
N ALA A 569 -17.66 -9.94 -7.82
CA ALA A 569 -18.88 -9.15 -7.63
C ALA A 569 -18.68 -7.82 -6.87
N PHE A 570 -17.46 -7.27 -6.88
CA PHE A 570 -17.13 -6.00 -6.23
C PHE A 570 -17.19 -4.85 -7.23
N ASP A 571 -17.66 -3.67 -6.80
CA ASP A 571 -17.76 -2.48 -7.62
C ASP A 571 -16.64 -1.44 -7.38
N TYR A 572 -15.77 -1.68 -6.39
CA TYR A 572 -14.62 -0.85 -6.02
C TYR A 572 -13.33 -1.69 -5.96
N PRO A 573 -12.13 -1.07 -6.01
CA PRO A 573 -10.86 -1.80 -5.94
C PRO A 573 -10.52 -2.26 -4.53
N LEU A 574 -9.94 -3.47 -4.41
CA LEU A 574 -9.71 -4.14 -3.13
C LEU A 574 -8.25 -3.99 -2.68
N LEU A 575 -8.04 -3.71 -1.38
CA LEU A 575 -6.70 -3.59 -0.79
C LEU A 575 -6.46 -4.64 0.28
N ASN A 576 -7.27 -4.62 1.34
CA ASN A 576 -7.10 -5.48 2.50
C ASN A 576 -8.44 -5.95 3.06
N GLY A 577 -8.41 -7.08 3.77
CA GLY A 577 -9.57 -7.63 4.45
C GLY A 577 -9.19 -8.50 5.64
N SER A 578 -10.18 -8.77 6.48
CA SER A 578 -10.05 -9.62 7.67
C SER A 578 -11.35 -10.38 7.94
N LEU A 579 -11.24 -11.51 8.63
CA LEU A 579 -12.39 -12.19 9.21
C LEU A 579 -12.88 -11.43 10.44
N ASN A 580 -14.19 -11.30 10.58
CA ASN A 580 -14.80 -10.83 11.83
C ASN A 580 -15.00 -12.02 12.77
N PRO A 581 -14.41 -12.03 13.98
CA PRO A 581 -14.52 -13.16 14.91
C PRO A 581 -15.96 -13.41 15.40
N ALA A 582 -16.84 -12.40 15.36
CA ALA A 582 -18.21 -12.53 15.82
C ALA A 582 -19.09 -13.39 14.89
N ASP A 583 -18.92 -13.27 13.56
CA ASP A 583 -19.73 -14.00 12.57
C ASP A 583 -18.93 -14.95 11.66
N GLY A 584 -17.60 -14.92 11.72
CA GLY A 584 -16.70 -15.72 10.91
C GLY A 584 -16.76 -15.41 9.42
N GLN A 585 -17.28 -14.24 9.02
CA GLN A 585 -17.35 -13.80 7.62
C GLN A 585 -16.17 -12.90 7.25
N LEU A 586 -15.86 -12.85 5.97
CA LEU A 586 -14.79 -12.02 5.42
C LEU A 586 -15.30 -10.60 5.10
N TYR A 587 -14.59 -9.59 5.59
CA TYR A 587 -14.83 -8.19 5.27
C TYR A 587 -13.65 -7.63 4.50
N ILE A 588 -13.93 -6.85 3.46
CA ILE A 588 -12.91 -6.31 2.54
C ILE A 588 -13.13 -4.83 2.37
N SER A 589 -12.02 -4.10 2.35
CA SER A 589 -11.97 -2.68 2.11
C SER A 589 -10.98 -2.35 1.01
N GLY A 590 -11.18 -1.22 0.36
CA GLY A 590 -10.18 -0.67 -0.53
C GLY A 590 -10.62 0.65 -1.16
N PHE A 591 -9.64 1.31 -1.77
CA PHE A 591 -9.84 2.52 -2.53
C PHE A 591 -8.81 2.60 -3.66
N GLN A 592 -9.05 3.49 -4.61
CA GLN A 592 -8.10 3.92 -5.61
C GLN A 592 -7.95 5.45 -5.58
N ILE A 593 -6.78 5.91 -5.96
CA ILE A 593 -6.56 7.29 -6.37
C ILE A 593 -6.78 7.36 -7.88
N ASN A 594 -7.40 8.43 -8.37
CA ASN A 594 -7.66 8.57 -9.79
C ASN A 594 -6.34 8.44 -10.59
N GLY A 595 -6.40 7.69 -11.69
CA GLY A 595 -5.21 7.26 -12.43
C GLY A 595 -4.50 6.01 -11.90
N TRP A 596 -5.04 5.29 -10.89
CA TRP A 596 -4.55 3.95 -10.50
C TRP A 596 -5.23 2.79 -11.23
N GLY A 597 -6.29 3.07 -12.00
CA GLY A 597 -6.56 2.28 -13.18
C GLY A 597 -7.37 0.99 -13.00
N ASN A 598 -8.47 0.99 -12.25
CA ASN A 598 -9.31 -0.21 -12.11
C ASN A 598 -10.53 -0.27 -13.09
N GLY A 599 -10.69 0.72 -13.97
CA GLY A 599 -11.81 0.81 -14.91
C GLY A 599 -13.20 1.10 -14.33
N ARG A 600 -13.39 1.03 -13.01
CA ARG A 600 -14.70 1.20 -12.33
C ARG A 600 -14.91 2.64 -11.85
N GLY A 601 -16.17 3.07 -11.79
CA GLY A 601 -16.56 4.42 -11.35
C GLY A 601 -16.47 4.64 -9.84
N THR A 602 -16.56 3.58 -9.03
CA THR A 602 -16.48 3.68 -7.56
C THR A 602 -15.01 3.74 -7.12
N LEU A 603 -14.61 4.84 -6.47
CA LEU A 603 -13.21 5.04 -6.05
C LEU A 603 -12.84 4.33 -4.75
N GLY A 604 -13.80 3.85 -3.96
CA GLY A 604 -13.52 3.09 -2.76
C GLY A 604 -14.78 2.56 -2.11
N GLY A 605 -14.63 1.55 -1.27
CA GLY A 605 -15.76 0.85 -0.69
C GLY A 605 -15.36 -0.12 0.41
N PHE A 606 -16.39 -0.72 0.98
CA PHE A 606 -16.30 -1.68 2.07
C PHE A 606 -17.46 -2.67 1.95
N SER A 607 -17.19 -3.96 2.06
CA SER A 607 -18.20 -5.01 1.89
C SER A 607 -17.92 -6.22 2.77
N ARG A 608 -18.99 -6.99 3.03
CA ARG A 608 -18.88 -8.36 3.55
C ARG A 608 -19.04 -9.36 2.41
N VAL A 609 -18.18 -10.36 2.36
CA VAL A 609 -18.39 -11.57 1.57
C VAL A 609 -19.10 -12.58 2.43
N ARG A 610 -20.34 -12.93 2.05
CA ARG A 610 -21.22 -13.81 2.81
C ARG A 610 -21.37 -15.15 2.10
N TYR A 611 -21.19 -16.23 2.85
CA TYR A 611 -21.58 -17.56 2.40
C TYR A 611 -23.11 -17.74 2.54
N THR A 612 -23.77 -18.16 1.47
CA THR A 612 -25.24 -18.30 1.45
C THR A 612 -25.74 -19.67 1.94
N GLY A 613 -24.82 -20.62 2.19
CA GLY A 613 -25.16 -22.02 2.47
C GLY A 613 -25.35 -22.85 1.20
N LYS A 614 -25.31 -22.24 0.01
CA LYS A 614 -25.37 -22.98 -1.25
C LYS A 614 -24.06 -23.71 -1.55
N GLN A 615 -24.15 -24.72 -2.40
CA GLN A 615 -23.02 -25.49 -2.86
C GLN A 615 -22.09 -24.61 -3.71
N ALA A 616 -20.77 -24.71 -3.47
CA ALA A 616 -19.76 -24.09 -4.31
C ALA A 616 -18.96 -25.17 -5.05
N PHE A 617 -18.69 -24.94 -6.34
CA PHE A 617 -17.96 -25.87 -7.21
C PHE A 617 -16.47 -25.51 -7.31
N LEU A 618 -15.82 -25.37 -6.16
CA LEU A 618 -14.40 -25.03 -6.09
C LEU A 618 -13.55 -26.31 -6.11
N PRO A 619 -12.47 -26.39 -6.90
CA PRO A 619 -11.51 -27.48 -6.77
C PRO A 619 -10.80 -27.42 -5.41
N ILE A 620 -10.45 -28.59 -4.90
CA ILE A 620 -9.60 -28.75 -3.70
C ILE A 620 -8.16 -29.12 -4.06
N GLU A 621 -7.92 -29.65 -5.26
CA GLU A 621 -6.58 -29.81 -5.82
C GLU A 621 -6.56 -29.49 -7.31
N VAL A 622 -5.48 -28.82 -7.73
CA VAL A 622 -5.08 -28.63 -9.14
C VAL A 622 -3.58 -28.90 -9.18
N VAL A 623 -3.18 -30.05 -9.71
CA VAL A 623 -1.79 -30.53 -9.63
C VAL A 623 -1.29 -30.89 -11.03
N PRO A 624 -0.39 -30.07 -11.62
CA PRO A 624 0.38 -30.48 -12.78
C PRO A 624 1.29 -31.66 -12.44
N MET A 625 1.33 -32.68 -13.30
CA MET A 625 2.06 -33.94 -13.16
C MET A 625 2.74 -34.33 -14.47
N ASP A 626 3.63 -35.31 -14.43
CA ASP A 626 4.46 -35.74 -15.58
C ASP A 626 3.68 -36.08 -16.87
N LYS A 627 2.41 -36.52 -16.75
CA LYS A 627 1.55 -36.91 -17.87
C LYS A 627 0.31 -36.05 -18.06
N GLY A 628 0.11 -35.00 -17.26
CA GLY A 628 -1.13 -34.22 -17.32
C GLY A 628 -1.42 -33.39 -16.08
N VAL A 629 -2.69 -33.09 -15.85
CA VAL A 629 -3.14 -32.36 -14.65
C VAL A 629 -4.19 -33.17 -13.91
N LEU A 630 -4.01 -33.33 -12.60
CA LEU A 630 -5.02 -33.85 -11.68
C LEU A 630 -5.89 -32.69 -11.17
N LEU A 631 -7.20 -32.82 -11.34
CA LEU A 631 -8.21 -31.96 -10.72
C LEU A 631 -9.00 -32.77 -9.70
N ARG A 632 -9.21 -32.25 -8.49
CA ARG A 632 -10.00 -32.88 -7.44
C ARG A 632 -11.05 -31.91 -6.90
N PHE A 633 -12.27 -32.41 -6.68
CA PHE A 633 -13.43 -31.66 -6.21
C PHE A 633 -14.06 -32.34 -4.99
N GLU A 634 -14.95 -31.64 -4.30
CA GLU A 634 -15.76 -32.21 -3.21
C GLU A 634 -17.05 -32.89 -3.70
N HIS A 635 -17.36 -32.75 -5.00
CA HIS A 635 -18.61 -33.19 -5.59
C HIS A 635 -18.37 -34.25 -6.66
N LYS A 636 -19.25 -35.25 -6.70
CA LYS A 636 -19.21 -36.27 -7.74
C LYS A 636 -19.48 -35.66 -9.10
N LEU A 637 -18.60 -35.94 -10.04
CA LEU A 637 -18.67 -35.46 -11.41
C LEU A 637 -19.54 -36.38 -12.27
N ASN A 638 -20.21 -35.80 -13.26
CA ASN A 638 -20.89 -36.54 -14.30
C ASN A 638 -19.85 -37.31 -15.15
N PRO A 639 -19.94 -38.65 -15.26
CA PRO A 639 -18.95 -39.44 -15.98
C PRO A 639 -18.75 -38.99 -17.43
N SER A 640 -19.83 -38.79 -18.18
CA SER A 640 -19.76 -38.43 -19.60
C SER A 640 -19.06 -37.10 -19.84
N LYS A 641 -19.29 -36.10 -18.98
CA LYS A 641 -18.62 -34.79 -19.06
C LYS A 641 -17.18 -34.86 -18.57
N ALA A 642 -16.93 -35.53 -17.43
CA ALA A 642 -15.60 -35.61 -16.86
C ALA A 642 -14.62 -36.36 -17.78
N THR A 643 -15.06 -37.41 -18.49
CA THR A 643 -14.20 -38.19 -19.39
C THR A 643 -14.13 -37.64 -20.82
N ASP A 644 -14.81 -36.55 -21.15
CA ASP A 644 -14.68 -35.89 -22.47
C ASP A 644 -13.47 -34.95 -22.47
N PRO A 645 -12.40 -35.20 -23.24
CA PRO A 645 -11.24 -34.30 -23.26
C PRO A 645 -11.58 -32.91 -23.81
N ASN A 646 -12.70 -32.72 -24.52
CA ASN A 646 -13.15 -31.40 -24.97
C ASN A 646 -13.78 -30.56 -23.86
N SER A 647 -14.06 -31.15 -22.68
CA SER A 647 -14.46 -30.40 -21.49
C SER A 647 -13.30 -29.62 -20.85
N TYR A 648 -12.08 -29.75 -21.39
CA TYR A 648 -10.89 -29.08 -20.86
C TYR A 648 -10.22 -28.19 -21.91
N SER A 649 -9.71 -27.04 -21.48
CA SER A 649 -8.98 -26.11 -22.33
C SER A 649 -7.69 -25.69 -21.64
N LEU A 650 -6.58 -25.68 -22.39
CA LEU A 650 -5.26 -25.52 -21.81
C LEU A 650 -4.43 -24.55 -22.64
N ALA A 651 -3.69 -23.68 -21.96
CA ALA A 651 -2.76 -22.74 -22.59
C ALA A 651 -1.53 -22.56 -21.72
N SER A 652 -0.37 -22.35 -22.34
CA SER A 652 0.87 -22.16 -21.62
C SER A 652 1.77 -21.11 -22.27
N TRP A 653 2.54 -20.40 -21.46
CA TRP A 653 3.47 -19.37 -21.92
C TRP A 653 4.53 -19.03 -20.85
N HIS A 654 5.59 -18.35 -21.28
CA HIS A 654 6.62 -17.74 -20.47
C HIS A 654 6.45 -16.21 -20.42
N TYR A 655 7.14 -15.62 -19.45
CA TYR A 655 7.32 -14.17 -19.35
C TYR A 655 8.81 -13.81 -19.43
N GLN A 656 9.10 -12.54 -19.71
CA GLN A 656 10.45 -12.00 -19.70
C GLN A 656 10.57 -10.88 -18.67
N ARG A 657 11.58 -11.01 -17.80
CA ARG A 657 11.93 -9.98 -16.82
C ARG A 657 12.79 -8.91 -17.50
N THR A 658 12.31 -7.68 -17.60
CA THR A 658 13.05 -6.58 -18.25
C THR A 658 12.82 -5.26 -17.51
N HIS A 659 13.59 -4.23 -17.82
CA HIS A 659 13.31 -2.86 -17.37
C HIS A 659 12.03 -2.26 -17.97
N ARG A 660 11.46 -2.86 -19.03
CA ARG A 660 10.17 -2.45 -19.58
C ARG A 660 9.05 -2.82 -18.61
N TYR A 661 7.93 -2.12 -18.69
CA TYR A 661 6.80 -2.36 -17.81
C TYR A 661 6.05 -3.63 -18.23
N GLY A 662 5.91 -4.58 -17.30
CA GLY A 662 5.24 -5.86 -17.55
C GLY A 662 6.01 -6.75 -18.52
N SER A 663 5.31 -7.71 -19.12
CA SER A 663 5.88 -8.62 -20.12
C SER A 663 4.84 -8.99 -21.18
N ALA A 664 5.28 -9.11 -22.43
CA ALA A 664 4.56 -9.88 -23.44
C ALA A 664 4.48 -11.36 -23.02
N GLN A 665 3.64 -12.14 -23.70
CA GLN A 665 3.60 -13.59 -23.53
C GLN A 665 4.46 -14.25 -24.59
N TYR A 666 5.24 -15.25 -24.18
CA TYR A 666 6.15 -15.98 -25.06
C TYR A 666 5.82 -17.47 -25.05
N LYS A 667 5.76 -18.06 -26.24
CA LYS A 667 5.70 -19.51 -26.42
C LYS A 667 6.99 -20.16 -25.92
N GLU A 668 6.96 -21.47 -25.81
CA GLU A 668 8.11 -22.31 -25.43
C GLU A 668 9.31 -22.12 -26.38
N ASN A 669 9.05 -21.86 -27.67
CA ASN A 669 10.11 -21.60 -28.65
C ASN A 669 10.71 -20.18 -28.58
N GLY A 670 10.22 -19.34 -27.67
CA GLY A 670 10.65 -17.95 -27.48
C GLY A 670 9.96 -16.93 -28.39
N GLU A 671 9.10 -17.36 -29.31
CA GLU A 671 8.27 -16.44 -30.10
C GLU A 671 7.17 -15.83 -29.24
N THR A 672 6.77 -14.60 -29.56
CA THR A 672 5.63 -13.98 -28.90
C THR A 672 4.34 -14.76 -29.17
N GLY A 673 3.59 -15.09 -28.12
CA GLY A 673 2.33 -15.83 -28.20
C GLY A 673 2.08 -16.74 -27.01
N ILE A 674 1.02 -17.52 -27.14
CA ILE A 674 0.62 -18.59 -26.22
C ILE A 674 0.68 -19.92 -26.97
N ASP A 675 1.13 -20.97 -26.28
CA ASP A 675 0.98 -22.35 -26.73
C ASP A 675 -0.36 -22.90 -26.27
N TRP A 676 -1.26 -23.15 -27.22
CA TRP A 676 -2.52 -23.84 -26.92
C TRP A 676 -2.28 -25.34 -26.85
N LEU A 677 -2.61 -25.95 -25.71
CA LEU A 677 -2.46 -27.37 -25.47
C LEU A 677 -3.81 -28.07 -25.64
N THR A 678 -3.79 -29.25 -26.25
CA THR A 678 -5.01 -30.07 -26.44
C THR A 678 -4.93 -31.27 -25.51
N ALA A 679 -5.95 -31.45 -24.67
CA ALA A 679 -6.07 -32.66 -23.86
C ALA A 679 -6.20 -33.88 -24.77
N SER A 680 -5.36 -34.89 -24.58
CA SER A 680 -5.40 -36.14 -25.34
C SER A 680 -6.45 -37.11 -24.80
N SER A 681 -6.66 -37.10 -23.49
CA SER A 681 -7.53 -38.02 -22.76
C SER A 681 -8.01 -37.40 -21.44
N ALA A 682 -9.10 -37.92 -20.88
CA ALA A 682 -9.55 -37.56 -19.54
C ALA A 682 -10.09 -38.82 -18.84
N TYR A 683 -9.70 -39.02 -17.58
CA TYR A 683 -10.03 -40.22 -16.80
C TYR A 683 -10.69 -39.80 -15.49
N LEU A 684 -11.81 -40.42 -15.13
CA LEU A 684 -12.52 -40.17 -13.87
C LEU A 684 -12.09 -41.18 -12.81
N SER A 685 -11.89 -40.74 -11.57
CA SER A 685 -11.54 -41.60 -10.43
C SER A 685 -12.70 -42.49 -10.00
N ASN A 686 -12.39 -43.53 -9.24
CA ASN A 686 -13.37 -44.52 -8.78
C ASN A 686 -14.44 -43.93 -7.85
N ASP A 687 -14.09 -42.88 -7.10
CA ASP A 687 -15.00 -42.12 -6.25
C ASP A 687 -15.78 -41.02 -7.00
N GLN A 688 -15.44 -40.78 -8.27
CA GLN A 688 -15.97 -39.73 -9.14
C GLN A 688 -15.67 -38.30 -8.69
N LEU A 689 -14.71 -38.10 -7.78
CA LEU A 689 -14.34 -36.78 -7.24
C LEU A 689 -13.13 -36.17 -7.94
N SER A 690 -12.39 -36.95 -8.71
CA SER A 690 -11.15 -36.52 -9.36
C SER A 690 -11.15 -36.84 -10.85
N VAL A 691 -10.54 -35.96 -11.64
CA VAL A 691 -10.26 -36.22 -13.04
C VAL A 691 -8.79 -36.00 -13.34
N PHE A 692 -8.18 -36.95 -14.04
CA PHE A 692 -6.85 -36.78 -14.61
C PHE A 692 -6.97 -36.43 -16.09
N VAL A 693 -6.52 -35.23 -16.46
CA VAL A 693 -6.52 -34.72 -17.83
C VAL A 693 -5.14 -35.00 -18.44
N GLY A 694 -5.08 -35.93 -19.39
CA GLY A 694 -3.84 -36.28 -20.09
C GLY A 694 -3.46 -35.18 -21.09
N ILE A 695 -2.21 -34.73 -21.01
CA ILE A 695 -1.68 -33.64 -21.84
C ILE A 695 -0.35 -34.09 -22.45
N PRO A 696 -0.25 -34.20 -23.78
CA PRO A 696 1.00 -34.55 -24.43
C PRO A 696 2.08 -33.51 -24.10
N SER A 697 3.30 -33.98 -23.79
CA SER A 697 4.48 -33.12 -23.61
C SER A 697 4.37 -32.09 -22.48
N MET A 698 3.96 -32.50 -21.28
CA MET A 698 4.07 -31.65 -20.08
C MET A 698 5.52 -31.20 -19.84
N ARG A 699 5.71 -29.92 -19.46
CA ARG A 699 7.02 -29.28 -19.26
C ARG A 699 6.97 -28.26 -18.14
N LEU A 700 8.15 -27.87 -17.67
CA LEU A 700 8.32 -26.73 -16.77
C LEU A 700 7.99 -25.44 -17.53
N ILE A 701 7.16 -24.59 -16.96
CA ILE A 701 6.60 -23.42 -17.64
C ILE A 701 6.21 -22.36 -16.61
N MET A 702 6.43 -21.08 -16.93
CA MET A 702 6.07 -19.99 -15.98
C MET A 702 4.56 -19.89 -15.79
N GLN A 703 3.77 -20.19 -16.83
CA GLN A 703 2.32 -20.13 -16.74
C GLN A 703 1.66 -21.26 -17.51
N LEU A 704 0.81 -22.01 -16.81
CA LEU A 704 -0.19 -22.91 -17.37
C LEU A 704 -1.57 -22.41 -16.91
N ARG A 705 -2.48 -22.23 -17.86
CA ARG A 705 -3.91 -22.08 -17.65
C ARG A 705 -4.58 -23.43 -17.86
N VAL A 706 -5.37 -23.87 -16.88
CA VAL A 706 -6.21 -25.07 -16.95
C VAL A 706 -7.66 -24.64 -16.80
N GLY A 707 -8.43 -24.68 -17.88
CA GLY A 707 -9.86 -24.42 -17.88
C GLY A 707 -10.68 -25.71 -17.99
N TRP A 708 -11.83 -25.74 -17.36
CA TRP A 708 -12.78 -26.86 -17.44
C TRP A 708 -14.22 -26.37 -17.59
N SER A 709 -15.05 -27.17 -18.23
CA SER A 709 -16.51 -27.03 -18.27
C SER A 709 -17.12 -28.39 -17.98
N LEU A 710 -17.58 -28.55 -16.75
CA LEU A 710 -17.97 -29.82 -16.13
C LEU A 710 -19.41 -29.77 -15.65
N GLN A 711 -19.87 -30.94 -15.20
CA GLN A 711 -21.18 -31.09 -14.60
C GLN A 711 -21.05 -32.04 -13.41
N THR A 712 -21.79 -31.78 -12.35
CA THR A 712 -21.95 -32.73 -11.23
C THR A 712 -22.83 -33.91 -11.63
N GLN A 713 -22.81 -34.97 -10.83
CA GLN A 713 -23.60 -36.18 -11.06
C GLN A 713 -25.12 -35.89 -11.12
N ASP A 714 -25.59 -34.90 -10.38
CA ASP A 714 -27.00 -34.43 -10.35
C ASP A 714 -27.32 -33.38 -11.42
N GLY A 715 -26.37 -33.03 -12.29
CA GLY A 715 -26.63 -32.26 -13.50
C GLY A 715 -26.34 -30.75 -13.40
N MET A 716 -25.76 -30.26 -12.31
CA MET A 716 -25.38 -28.84 -12.20
C MET A 716 -24.08 -28.58 -12.98
N ALA A 717 -24.15 -27.66 -13.94
CA ALA A 717 -23.01 -27.28 -14.76
C ALA A 717 -22.14 -26.24 -14.03
N PHE A 718 -20.84 -26.32 -14.20
CA PHE A 718 -19.89 -25.33 -13.68
C PHE A 718 -18.63 -25.29 -14.55
N GLU A 719 -18.03 -24.11 -14.63
CA GLU A 719 -16.80 -23.89 -15.39
C GLU A 719 -15.92 -22.86 -14.70
N GLU A 720 -14.61 -23.06 -14.79
CA GLU A 720 -13.63 -22.12 -14.24
C GLU A 720 -12.25 -22.37 -14.85
N ASN A 721 -11.29 -21.51 -14.51
CA ASN A 721 -9.88 -21.60 -14.86
C ASN A 721 -9.02 -21.57 -13.61
N ALA A 722 -8.01 -22.42 -13.59
CA ALA A 722 -6.88 -22.31 -12.69
C ALA A 722 -5.64 -21.82 -13.43
N TYR A 723 -4.82 -21.03 -12.75
CA TYR A 723 -3.54 -20.53 -13.22
C TYR A 723 -2.44 -21.06 -12.30
N THR A 724 -1.46 -21.75 -12.88
CA THR A 724 -0.38 -22.43 -12.15
C THR A 724 0.96 -22.17 -12.80
N THR A 725 2.01 -22.13 -11.99
CA THR A 725 3.39 -22.24 -12.46
C THR A 725 3.89 -23.66 -12.23
N ILE A 726 4.74 -24.17 -13.13
CA ILE A 726 5.27 -25.54 -13.06
C ILE A 726 6.78 -25.48 -12.88
N TYR A 727 7.23 -25.74 -11.65
CA TYR A 727 8.64 -25.92 -11.33
C TYR A 727 9.04 -27.39 -11.19
N ASP A 728 8.05 -28.25 -10.93
CA ASP A 728 8.22 -29.69 -10.87
C ASP A 728 6.96 -30.39 -11.39
N LEU A 729 7.14 -31.61 -11.88
CA LEU A 729 6.09 -32.48 -12.40
C LEU A 729 6.18 -33.83 -11.70
N PRO A 730 5.52 -34.01 -10.53
CA PRO A 730 5.51 -35.28 -9.85
C PRO A 730 4.91 -36.38 -10.73
N HIS A 731 5.35 -37.61 -10.50
CA HIS A 731 4.89 -38.78 -11.26
C HIS A 731 3.42 -39.07 -10.99
N PHE A 732 2.61 -39.22 -12.05
CA PHE A 732 1.24 -39.71 -11.93
C PHE A 732 1.19 -41.24 -11.83
N ASP A 733 0.71 -41.72 -10.68
CA ASP A 733 0.44 -43.12 -10.37
C ASP A 733 -1.09 -43.28 -10.20
N PRO A 734 -1.80 -43.88 -11.17
CA PRO A 734 -3.26 -43.89 -11.18
C PRO A 734 -3.86 -44.60 -9.97
N ILE A 735 -3.24 -45.70 -9.52
CA ILE A 735 -3.75 -46.47 -8.37
C ILE A 735 -3.64 -45.64 -7.09
N LYS A 736 -2.51 -44.96 -6.87
CA LYS A 736 -2.34 -44.10 -5.68
C LYS A 736 -3.27 -42.90 -5.68
N GLU A 737 -3.62 -42.38 -6.84
CA GLU A 737 -4.55 -41.25 -6.97
C GLU A 737 -6.03 -41.67 -6.94
N GLY A 738 -6.34 -42.97 -6.83
CA GLY A 738 -7.70 -43.48 -6.68
C GLY A 738 -8.41 -43.81 -8.00
N PHE A 739 -7.65 -44.10 -9.05
CA PHE A 739 -8.14 -44.56 -10.33
C PHE A 739 -7.84 -46.05 -10.56
N ASP A 740 -8.47 -46.63 -11.58
CA ASP A 740 -8.11 -47.96 -12.07
C ASP A 740 -6.69 -47.98 -12.66
N ASP A 741 -6.10 -49.17 -12.79
CA ASP A 741 -4.79 -49.32 -13.44
C ASP A 741 -4.92 -49.10 -14.95
N PHE A 742 -4.40 -47.97 -15.44
CA PHE A 742 -4.39 -47.63 -16.85
C PHE A 742 -3.12 -46.88 -17.26
N THR A 743 -2.83 -46.90 -18.57
CA THR A 743 -1.80 -46.05 -19.17
C THR A 743 -2.45 -44.79 -19.75
N VAL A 744 -1.97 -43.62 -19.35
CA VAL A 744 -2.44 -42.33 -19.88
C VAL A 744 -2.19 -42.28 -21.39
N ALA A 745 -3.25 -42.10 -22.18
CA ALA A 745 -3.16 -41.98 -23.63
C ALA A 745 -2.68 -40.58 -24.01
N LEU A 746 -1.41 -40.45 -24.42
CA LEU A 746 -0.77 -39.18 -24.76
C LEU A 746 -0.66 -38.92 -26.27
N THR A 747 -1.39 -39.67 -27.09
CA THR A 747 -1.44 -39.44 -28.54
C THR A 747 -2.06 -38.06 -28.80
N PRO A 748 -1.34 -37.13 -29.47
CA PRO A 748 -1.89 -35.81 -29.76
C PRO A 748 -3.20 -35.89 -30.54
N ARG A 749 -4.19 -35.13 -30.09
CA ARG A 749 -5.45 -34.93 -30.83
C ARG A 749 -5.37 -33.64 -31.64
N ALA A 750 -6.09 -33.62 -32.76
CA ALA A 750 -6.33 -32.36 -33.46
C ALA A 750 -7.08 -31.41 -32.52
N ALA A 751 -6.60 -30.17 -32.41
CA ALA A 751 -7.30 -29.13 -31.68
C ALA A 751 -8.69 -28.93 -32.32
N ALA A 752 -9.73 -28.87 -31.50
CA ALA A 752 -11.02 -28.40 -31.98
C ALA A 752 -10.84 -27.00 -32.57
N LYS A 753 -11.40 -26.76 -33.76
CA LYS A 753 -11.30 -25.45 -34.41
C LYS A 753 -11.95 -24.43 -33.49
N ARG A 754 -11.16 -23.55 -32.91
CA ARG A 754 -11.68 -22.42 -32.17
C ARG A 754 -12.20 -21.40 -33.17
N GLU A 755 -13.45 -21.00 -32.98
CA GLU A 755 -13.96 -19.83 -33.66
C GLU A 755 -13.21 -18.62 -33.10
N GLU A 756 -12.59 -17.85 -34.00
CA GLU A 756 -12.14 -16.52 -33.65
C GLU A 756 -13.38 -15.71 -33.28
N GLY A 757 -13.35 -15.05 -32.12
CA GLY A 757 -14.46 -14.24 -31.63
C GLY A 757 -14.88 -13.19 -32.68
N PRO A 758 -16.13 -12.70 -32.63
CA PRO A 758 -16.66 -11.82 -33.65
C PRO A 758 -15.85 -10.52 -33.74
N VAL A 759 -15.37 -10.18 -34.93
CA VAL A 759 -14.70 -8.90 -35.19
C VAL A 759 -15.75 -7.79 -35.19
N SER A 760 -15.85 -7.03 -34.10
CA SER A 760 -16.85 -5.97 -33.94
C SER A 760 -16.41 -4.90 -32.95
N ALA A 761 -17.00 -3.70 -33.06
CA ALA A 761 -16.76 -2.62 -32.09
C ALA A 761 -17.30 -2.96 -30.69
N GLU A 762 -18.38 -3.75 -30.59
CA GLU A 762 -18.94 -4.22 -29.32
C GLU A 762 -17.96 -5.14 -28.58
N GLU A 763 -17.37 -6.10 -29.30
CA GLU A 763 -16.31 -6.95 -28.75
C GLU A 763 -15.08 -6.13 -28.37
N GLY A 764 -14.72 -5.12 -29.17
CA GLY A 764 -13.65 -4.18 -28.84
C GLY A 764 -13.90 -3.41 -27.54
N ARG A 765 -15.14 -2.97 -27.29
CA ARG A 765 -15.54 -2.33 -26.03
C ARG A 765 -15.38 -3.29 -24.86
N ARG A 766 -15.85 -4.53 -25.01
CA ARG A 766 -15.71 -5.57 -23.99
C ARG A 766 -14.24 -5.83 -23.65
N LEU A 767 -13.38 -5.93 -24.66
CA LEU A 767 -11.93 -6.11 -24.48
C LEU A 767 -11.25 -4.90 -23.83
N TYR A 768 -11.69 -3.69 -24.17
CA TYR A 768 -11.19 -2.45 -23.55
C TYR A 768 -11.41 -2.42 -22.03
N GLU A 769 -12.53 -2.98 -21.56
CA GLU A 769 -12.80 -3.16 -20.12
C GLU A 769 -12.02 -4.35 -19.56
N LEU A 770 -12.13 -5.52 -20.21
CA LEU A 770 -11.54 -6.77 -19.73
C LEU A 770 -10.02 -6.71 -19.57
N MET A 771 -9.34 -6.08 -20.52
CA MET A 771 -7.88 -5.97 -20.51
C MET A 771 -7.38 -4.81 -19.66
N GLY A 772 -8.29 -4.05 -19.03
CA GLY A 772 -7.93 -2.90 -18.21
C GLY A 772 -7.51 -1.66 -19.01
N CYS A 773 -7.73 -1.60 -20.32
CA CYS A 773 -7.40 -0.41 -21.12
C CYS A 773 -8.13 0.86 -20.61
N VAL A 774 -9.34 0.70 -20.09
CA VAL A 774 -10.18 1.74 -19.45
C VAL A 774 -9.54 2.43 -18.23
N ALA A 775 -8.57 1.76 -17.62
CA ALA A 775 -7.73 2.31 -16.56
C ALA A 775 -6.98 3.57 -17.00
N CYS A 776 -6.48 3.51 -18.24
CA CYS A 776 -5.43 4.39 -18.74
C CYS A 776 -5.92 5.25 -19.90
N HIS A 777 -6.83 4.77 -20.73
CA HIS A 777 -7.27 5.46 -21.94
C HIS A 777 -8.70 5.94 -21.77
N SER A 778 -8.95 7.25 -21.90
CA SER A 778 -10.33 7.79 -21.91
C SER A 778 -10.97 7.58 -23.28
N THR A 779 -12.27 7.24 -23.29
CA THR A 779 -13.12 7.17 -24.49
C THR A 779 -14.15 8.29 -24.54
N SER A 780 -14.06 9.26 -23.63
CA SER A 780 -14.92 10.44 -23.65
C SER A 780 -14.05 11.70 -23.65
N GLY A 781 -14.51 12.74 -24.36
CA GLY A 781 -13.88 14.06 -24.39
C GLY A 781 -14.02 14.85 -23.08
N GLY A 782 -14.47 14.19 -22.00
CA GLY A 782 -14.59 14.80 -20.68
C GLY A 782 -13.23 15.21 -20.11
N TYR A 783 -13.26 16.19 -19.21
CA TYR A 783 -12.09 16.82 -18.59
C TYR A 783 -11.24 15.89 -17.69
N ILE A 784 -11.62 14.61 -17.53
CA ILE A 784 -10.88 13.65 -16.70
C ILE A 784 -9.63 13.19 -17.44
N THR A 785 -8.48 13.74 -17.07
CA THR A 785 -7.18 13.33 -17.58
C THR A 785 -6.86 11.92 -17.04
N LYS A 786 -6.83 10.92 -17.92
CA LYS A 786 -6.35 9.57 -17.60
C LYS A 786 -4.81 9.51 -17.76
N ILE A 787 -4.18 8.50 -17.18
CA ILE A 787 -2.71 8.33 -17.18
C ILE A 787 -2.12 7.92 -18.54
N GLY A 788 -2.97 7.52 -19.49
CA GLY A 788 -2.61 7.25 -20.88
C GLY A 788 -3.29 8.21 -21.85
N PRO A 789 -2.85 8.23 -23.12
CA PRO A 789 -3.42 9.09 -24.14
C PRO A 789 -4.91 8.75 -24.41
N THR A 790 -5.76 9.77 -24.52
CA THR A 790 -7.18 9.59 -24.88
C THR A 790 -7.37 8.91 -26.24
N TRP A 791 -8.40 8.07 -26.34
CA TRP A 791 -8.93 7.49 -27.59
C TRP A 791 -10.03 8.36 -28.22
N ASN A 792 -10.53 9.36 -27.49
CA ASN A 792 -11.63 10.21 -27.98
C ASN A 792 -11.26 10.96 -29.25
N GLY A 793 -11.95 10.65 -30.36
CA GLY A 793 -11.69 11.25 -31.67
C GLY A 793 -10.27 11.06 -32.14
N LEU A 794 -9.61 9.97 -31.73
CA LEU A 794 -8.19 9.74 -31.97
C LEU A 794 -7.90 9.34 -33.41
N TYR A 795 -8.75 8.48 -33.98
CA TYR A 795 -8.49 7.87 -35.27
C TYR A 795 -8.45 8.89 -36.41
N GLY A 796 -7.46 8.75 -37.30
CA GLY A 796 -7.27 9.61 -38.48
C GLY A 796 -6.61 10.97 -38.22
N LYS A 797 -6.39 11.36 -36.95
CA LYS A 797 -5.71 12.62 -36.60
C LYS A 797 -4.19 12.50 -36.65
N GLU A 798 -3.52 13.64 -36.83
CA GLU A 798 -2.07 13.75 -36.61
C GLU A 798 -1.78 13.87 -35.11
N ARG A 799 -0.71 13.22 -34.66
CA ARG A 799 -0.26 13.30 -33.27
C ARG A 799 1.26 13.38 -33.19
N GLU A 800 1.74 14.21 -32.26
CA GLU A 800 3.16 14.24 -31.93
C GLU A 800 3.55 13.03 -31.09
N ILE A 801 4.60 12.34 -31.52
CA ILE A 801 5.22 11.20 -30.86
C ILE A 801 6.70 11.46 -30.63
N VAL A 802 7.29 10.66 -29.74
CA VAL A 802 8.71 10.62 -29.44
C VAL A 802 9.23 9.24 -29.85
N VAL A 803 10.24 9.22 -30.72
CA VAL A 803 10.94 8.02 -31.17
C VAL A 803 12.43 8.27 -30.94
N ASN A 804 13.12 7.39 -30.22
CA ASN A 804 14.54 7.56 -29.90
C ASN A 804 14.89 8.94 -29.31
N ARG A 805 14.01 9.51 -28.47
CA ARG A 805 14.10 10.86 -27.87
C ARG A 805 13.97 12.03 -28.86
N GLU A 806 13.67 11.76 -30.12
CA GLU A 806 13.38 12.77 -31.13
C GLU A 806 11.87 12.93 -31.34
N ARG A 807 11.44 14.16 -31.57
CA ARG A 807 10.02 14.49 -31.78
C ARG A 807 9.68 14.35 -33.26
N THR A 808 8.58 13.67 -33.57
CA THR A 808 8.02 13.59 -34.92
C THR A 808 6.48 13.58 -34.87
N SER A 809 5.83 13.79 -36.01
CA SER A 809 4.37 13.66 -36.17
C SER A 809 4.03 12.36 -36.88
N ILE A 810 2.94 11.73 -36.49
CA ILE A 810 2.40 10.55 -37.16
C ILE A 810 0.88 10.66 -37.29
N LYS A 811 0.35 10.17 -38.41
CA LYS A 811 -1.08 9.93 -38.57
C LYS A 811 -1.50 8.71 -37.77
N VAL A 812 -2.56 8.85 -36.97
CA VAL A 812 -3.11 7.74 -36.18
C VAL A 812 -3.99 6.86 -37.07
N ASP A 813 -3.39 5.84 -37.67
CA ASP A 813 -4.05 4.82 -38.50
C ASP A 813 -4.01 3.42 -37.84
N ASP A 814 -4.55 2.42 -38.53
CA ASP A 814 -4.59 1.03 -38.05
C ASP A 814 -3.20 0.46 -37.75
N ALA A 815 -2.20 0.81 -38.57
CA ALA A 815 -0.83 0.32 -38.40
C ALA A 815 -0.21 0.90 -37.13
N TYR A 816 -0.36 2.21 -36.90
CA TYR A 816 0.12 2.86 -35.68
C TYR A 816 -0.57 2.34 -34.42
N LEU A 817 -1.91 2.21 -34.44
CA LEU A 817 -2.66 1.71 -33.28
C LEU A 817 -2.29 0.25 -32.96
N ARG A 818 -2.16 -0.59 -33.97
CA ARG A 818 -1.73 -1.98 -33.81
C ARG A 818 -0.31 -2.08 -33.24
N GLU A 819 0.64 -1.31 -33.77
CA GLU A 819 1.99 -1.23 -33.21
C GLU A 819 1.99 -0.69 -31.78
N SER A 820 1.17 0.30 -31.46
CA SER A 820 1.05 0.85 -30.09
C SER A 820 0.50 -0.17 -29.09
N ILE A 821 -0.37 -1.09 -29.53
CA ILE A 821 -0.90 -2.19 -28.68
C ILE A 821 0.17 -3.28 -28.46
N LEU A 822 0.95 -3.59 -29.50
CA LEU A 822 1.91 -4.70 -29.50
C LEU A 822 3.31 -4.29 -28.97
N ASP A 823 3.80 -3.12 -29.33
CA ASP A 823 5.05 -2.51 -28.84
C ASP A 823 4.81 -1.03 -28.44
N PRO A 824 4.18 -0.80 -27.28
CA PRO A 824 3.84 0.54 -26.81
C PRO A 824 5.05 1.47 -26.59
N THR A 825 6.27 0.92 -26.54
CA THR A 825 7.50 1.68 -26.34
C THR A 825 8.15 2.14 -27.65
N ALA A 826 7.71 1.62 -28.80
CA ALA A 826 8.28 1.97 -30.11
C ALA A 826 8.05 3.44 -30.49
N LYS A 827 6.83 3.93 -30.27
CA LYS A 827 6.38 5.28 -30.65
C LYS A 827 5.49 5.88 -29.56
N VAL A 828 6.11 6.60 -28.62
CA VAL A 828 5.40 7.10 -27.43
C VAL A 828 4.78 8.45 -27.71
N VAL A 829 3.51 8.65 -27.35
CA VAL A 829 2.83 9.95 -27.49
C VAL A 829 3.54 11.02 -26.67
N ARG A 830 3.74 12.22 -27.25
CA ARG A 830 4.32 13.36 -26.54
C ARG A 830 3.56 13.67 -25.25
N GLY A 831 4.29 13.87 -24.16
CA GLY A 831 3.77 14.04 -22.81
C GLY A 831 3.74 12.74 -21.99
N PHE A 832 3.93 11.58 -22.64
CA PHE A 832 3.94 10.26 -21.99
C PHE A 832 5.32 9.58 -22.00
N GLU A 833 6.32 10.15 -22.66
CA GLU A 833 7.68 9.60 -22.80
C GLU A 833 8.49 9.48 -21.50
N LYS A 834 8.08 10.22 -20.46
CA LYS A 834 8.68 10.19 -19.12
C LYS A 834 7.68 9.72 -18.06
N GLY A 835 6.58 9.10 -18.51
CA GLY A 835 5.58 8.59 -17.58
C GLY A 835 6.18 7.50 -16.71
N GLU A 836 5.95 7.58 -15.40
CA GLU A 836 6.02 6.41 -14.51
C GLU A 836 5.03 5.30 -14.94
N TYR A 837 4.14 5.65 -15.86
CA TYR A 837 3.08 4.86 -16.47
C TYR A 837 3.54 4.45 -17.86
N ALA A 838 3.78 3.16 -18.04
CA ALA A 838 4.03 2.60 -19.35
C ALA A 838 2.94 1.55 -19.61
N MET A 839 2.43 1.55 -20.84
CA MET A 839 1.48 0.53 -21.28
C MET A 839 2.24 -0.81 -21.39
N PRO A 840 1.72 -1.91 -20.81
CA PRO A 840 2.29 -3.23 -21.04
C PRO A 840 2.09 -3.63 -22.50
N SER A 841 2.98 -4.49 -23.01
CA SER A 841 2.81 -5.08 -24.34
C SER A 841 1.68 -6.10 -24.31
N TYR A 842 0.74 -5.99 -25.26
CA TYR A 842 -0.30 -7.01 -25.48
C TYR A 842 0.09 -8.02 -26.56
N ALA A 843 1.36 -8.02 -26.98
CA ALA A 843 1.84 -8.97 -27.97
C ALA A 843 1.79 -10.39 -27.38
N GLY A 844 1.13 -11.28 -28.11
CA GLY A 844 0.87 -12.65 -27.67
C GLY A 844 -0.24 -12.79 -26.63
N VAL A 845 -0.67 -11.68 -26.02
CA VAL A 845 -1.83 -11.61 -25.10
C VAL A 845 -3.14 -11.51 -25.88
N LEU A 846 -3.17 -10.69 -26.93
CA LEU A 846 -4.31 -10.52 -27.83
C LEU A 846 -4.03 -11.18 -29.18
N ASN A 847 -5.04 -11.83 -29.76
CA ASN A 847 -4.98 -12.34 -31.13
C ASN A 847 -5.43 -11.29 -32.17
N ASP A 848 -5.35 -11.63 -33.44
CA ASP A 848 -5.63 -10.70 -34.54
C ASP A 848 -7.09 -10.20 -34.54
N SER A 849 -8.07 -11.09 -34.35
CA SER A 849 -9.48 -10.71 -34.36
C SER A 849 -9.86 -9.80 -33.18
N GLN A 850 -9.22 -10.00 -32.02
CA GLN A 850 -9.37 -9.16 -30.84
C GLN A 850 -8.75 -7.78 -31.04
N ILE A 851 -7.56 -7.70 -31.66
CA ILE A 851 -6.93 -6.43 -32.02
C ILE A 851 -7.81 -5.69 -33.03
N GLU A 852 -8.30 -6.35 -34.06
CA GLU A 852 -9.23 -5.74 -35.03
C GLU A 852 -10.49 -5.20 -34.37
N SER A 853 -11.06 -5.95 -33.42
CA SER A 853 -12.22 -5.50 -32.63
C SER A 853 -11.90 -4.23 -31.82
N LEU A 854 -10.75 -4.18 -31.15
CA LEU A 854 -10.29 -2.97 -30.43
C LEU A 854 -10.11 -1.79 -31.38
N LEU A 855 -9.54 -1.99 -32.57
CA LEU A 855 -9.40 -0.94 -33.58
C LEU A 855 -10.77 -0.43 -34.06
N LEU A 856 -11.73 -1.32 -34.30
CA LEU A 856 -13.11 -0.95 -34.65
C LEU A 856 -13.76 -0.13 -33.53
N PHE A 857 -13.53 -0.50 -32.28
CA PHE A 857 -14.02 0.28 -31.14
C PHE A 857 -13.37 1.66 -31.08
N ILE A 858 -12.04 1.79 -31.22
CA ILE A 858 -11.34 3.08 -31.27
C ILE A 858 -11.90 3.98 -32.38
N LYS A 859 -12.16 3.42 -33.56
CA LYS A 859 -12.77 4.15 -34.70
C LYS A 859 -14.18 4.63 -34.41
N SER A 860 -14.92 3.94 -33.54
CA SER A 860 -16.30 4.30 -33.18
C SER A 860 -16.41 5.44 -32.15
N ILE A 861 -15.27 5.90 -31.61
CA ILE A 861 -15.23 6.93 -30.57
C ILE A 861 -14.87 8.29 -31.20
N ASP A 862 -15.84 9.21 -31.22
CA ASP A 862 -15.73 10.57 -31.80
C ASP A 862 -15.12 11.65 -30.89
#